data_AF-A0A8H4QNW4-F1
#
_entry.id   AF-A0A8H4QNW4-F1
#
_cell.length_a   1.000
_cell.length_b   1.000
_cell.length_c   1.000
_cell.angle_alpha   90.00
_cell.angle_beta   90.00
_cell.angle_gamma   90.00
#
_symmetry.space_group_name_H-M   'P 1'
#
loop_
_entity.id
_entity.type
_entity.pdbx_description
1 polymer ?
#
loop_
_entity_poly.entity_id
_entity_poly.type
_entity_poly.pdbx_seq_one_letter_code
_entity_poly.pdbx_strand_id
1 'polypeptide(L)'
;MQLQHLLAPVAEHPSLRALELETILCFIQYALLARPTIRFYSVDARTPPALPSLAVQLVLAQCTGVSVETTKALWDVFKDLVWAAKEDNIPSTDAVYTFNKYALPLGISYYHLYPPVRACQNVSCGNYRATDDIRTLGEPATYKASLFTLRSGALPVYSTSLYCSKCNRRYHHNYFVHAKSDVQEYYAGVPNVIQASKHHFLDSALLEFITTSKVFGWLSAQNCARIYNMSLSSPLSAQLNNELAFGPVKMPDVPEQRHWQTSLELQDEHVLNGFFIYSLLLEKAERGQILSLGHKLNHRDRLQPALQERNQSMEGPGQEAYTHACDLCYVVYEGGDGRKMKIQAAVCDGITIGHPCCAVHDCKAPLATHRARFCDNHLRQYGSKCAVRECSDEKEKGFRTCPAHRSLEAAYFSKNTSVSQLRKRLQRARSHYGFSHGEESDEDEGEEVIVEAILPNTGPDCDGKSSEGNKKVKAYFGRRRTHNEQIIMRPCGVILSRATFFGSEAVSGVHKFMKATFPTPQSVPQLIAFDNGCQLHQHQDAIGDPHFKDTAVVVDVFHFKSKHKETDKYCAIHCNPAAFDEMMDGDKWRFNTSACEQCNSWLSGYQAVLRDMEMTRFNFYLDEMIKRRNRYTIQQLEGKGYKPWEVPAAALFPTDYGFRKEPELAEQDPVLYHEILRLRPLRWSMGLALLSRMSDFVAQLALPAD
;
A
#
# COMPACT_ATOMS: atom_id res chain seq x y z
N MET A 1 -11.05 -33.46 -26.45
CA MET A 1 -11.22 -34.86 -25.99
C MET A 1 -12.15 -35.55 -26.97
N GLN A 2 -11.76 -36.66 -27.60
CA GLN A 2 -12.59 -37.35 -28.61
C GLN A 2 -13.72 -38.15 -27.92
N LEU A 3 -14.95 -38.00 -28.38
CA LEU A 3 -16.18 -38.58 -27.79
C LEU A 3 -16.11 -40.11 -27.60
N GLN A 4 -15.39 -40.80 -28.48
CA GLN A 4 -15.22 -42.27 -28.43
C GLN A 4 -14.52 -42.75 -27.15
N HIS A 5 -13.60 -41.97 -26.59
CA HIS A 5 -12.88 -42.31 -25.36
C HIS A 5 -13.75 -42.20 -24.10
N LEU A 6 -14.85 -41.44 -24.15
CA LEU A 6 -15.80 -41.31 -23.04
C LEU A 6 -16.82 -42.46 -23.00
N LEU A 7 -17.20 -42.99 -24.17
CA LEU A 7 -18.34 -43.92 -24.31
C LEU A 7 -17.96 -45.39 -24.21
N ALA A 8 -16.73 -45.78 -24.59
CA ALA A 8 -16.29 -47.17 -24.50
C ALA A 8 -16.31 -47.73 -23.06
N PRO A 9 -15.81 -47.01 -22.03
CA PRO A 9 -15.87 -47.50 -20.64
C PRO A 9 -17.30 -47.59 -20.07
N VAL A 10 -18.19 -46.72 -20.54
CA VAL A 10 -19.61 -46.70 -20.13
C VAL A 10 -20.37 -47.89 -20.71
N ALA A 11 -20.03 -48.31 -21.94
CA ALA A 11 -20.62 -49.48 -22.58
C ALA A 11 -20.28 -50.79 -21.85
N GLU A 12 -19.18 -50.85 -21.11
CA GLU A 12 -18.78 -52.03 -20.33
C GLU A 12 -19.50 -52.12 -18.96
N HIS A 13 -20.12 -51.02 -18.49
CA HIS A 13 -20.79 -50.97 -17.19
C HIS A 13 -22.33 -51.01 -17.34
N PRO A 14 -23.01 -52.13 -16.99
CA PRO A 14 -24.44 -52.32 -17.26
C PRO A 14 -25.35 -51.23 -16.68
N SER A 15 -25.01 -50.72 -15.49
CA SER A 15 -25.73 -49.66 -14.78
C SER A 15 -25.57 -48.27 -15.40
N LEU A 16 -24.57 -48.06 -16.26
CA LEU A 16 -24.28 -46.75 -16.87
C LEU A 16 -24.76 -46.64 -18.31
N ARG A 17 -25.08 -47.77 -18.97
CA ARG A 17 -25.56 -47.81 -20.37
C ARG A 17 -26.84 -47.01 -20.62
N ALA A 18 -27.68 -46.85 -19.60
CA ALA A 18 -28.94 -46.13 -19.69
C ALA A 18 -28.78 -44.61 -19.44
N LEU A 19 -27.59 -44.12 -19.11
CA LEU A 19 -27.36 -42.70 -18.86
C LEU A 19 -27.18 -41.92 -20.15
N GLU A 20 -27.79 -40.74 -20.19
CA GLU A 20 -27.57 -39.78 -21.25
C GLU A 20 -26.15 -39.20 -21.20
N LEU A 21 -25.60 -38.86 -22.37
CA LEU A 21 -24.27 -38.25 -22.47
C LEU A 21 -24.16 -36.96 -21.64
N GLU A 22 -25.23 -36.18 -21.59
CA GLU A 22 -25.30 -34.95 -20.79
C GLU A 22 -25.05 -35.23 -19.31
N THR A 23 -25.68 -36.26 -18.74
CA THR A 23 -25.47 -36.68 -17.34
C THR A 23 -24.02 -37.08 -17.07
N ILE A 24 -23.38 -37.78 -18.02
CA ILE A 24 -21.97 -38.17 -17.93
C ILE A 24 -21.06 -36.93 -17.94
N LEU A 25 -21.30 -35.98 -18.84
CA LEU A 25 -20.54 -34.74 -18.92
C LEU A 25 -20.72 -33.87 -17.67
N CYS A 26 -21.96 -33.76 -17.18
CA CYS A 26 -22.29 -33.10 -15.90
C CYS A 26 -21.54 -33.76 -14.74
N PHE A 27 -21.52 -35.09 -14.66
CA PHE A 27 -20.76 -35.79 -13.63
C PHE A 27 -19.27 -35.43 -13.67
N ILE A 28 -18.65 -35.48 -14.84
CA ILE A 28 -17.23 -35.12 -15.00
C ILE A 28 -16.99 -33.66 -14.56
N GLN A 29 -17.86 -32.74 -14.98
CA GLN A 29 -17.77 -31.33 -14.61
C GLN A 29 -17.82 -31.13 -13.09
N TYR A 30 -18.81 -31.69 -12.40
CA TYR A 30 -18.94 -31.55 -10.95
C TYR A 30 -17.86 -32.32 -10.19
N ALA A 31 -17.39 -33.45 -10.71
CA ALA A 31 -16.26 -34.19 -10.15
C ALA A 31 -14.96 -33.38 -10.22
N LEU A 32 -14.73 -32.61 -11.30
CA LEU A 32 -13.62 -31.67 -11.40
C LEU A 32 -13.74 -30.54 -10.36
N LEU A 33 -14.95 -30.02 -10.11
CA LEU A 33 -15.17 -29.02 -9.06
C LEU A 33 -14.94 -29.58 -7.64
N ALA A 34 -15.29 -30.85 -7.40
CA ALA A 34 -15.05 -31.53 -6.12
C ALA A 34 -13.60 -32.00 -5.95
N ARG A 35 -12.83 -32.10 -7.05
CA ARG A 35 -11.47 -32.68 -7.05
C ARG A 35 -10.51 -32.05 -6.03
N PRO A 36 -10.44 -30.72 -5.84
CA PRO A 36 -9.58 -30.13 -4.81
C PRO A 36 -9.89 -30.66 -3.41
N THR A 37 -11.18 -30.79 -3.07
CA THR A 37 -11.62 -31.37 -1.80
C THR A 37 -11.21 -32.85 -1.69
N ILE A 38 -11.43 -33.64 -2.74
CA ILE A 38 -11.04 -35.06 -2.77
C ILE A 38 -9.52 -35.20 -2.56
N ARG A 39 -8.69 -34.45 -3.32
CA ARG A 39 -7.22 -34.44 -3.19
C ARG A 39 -6.78 -34.06 -1.78
N PHE A 40 -7.35 -33.01 -1.23
CA PHE A 40 -6.99 -32.51 0.09
C PHE A 40 -7.22 -33.56 1.19
N TYR A 41 -8.35 -34.26 1.13
CA TYR A 41 -8.70 -35.28 2.12
C TYR A 41 -8.06 -36.65 1.89
N SER A 42 -7.52 -36.92 0.70
CA SER A 42 -6.81 -38.16 0.39
C SER A 42 -5.51 -38.27 1.20
N VAL A 43 -5.05 -39.49 1.47
CA VAL A 43 -3.73 -39.74 2.08
C VAL A 43 -2.64 -39.57 1.02
N ASP A 44 -2.80 -40.25 -0.11
CA ASP A 44 -1.96 -40.11 -1.30
C ASP A 44 -2.74 -39.34 -2.37
N ALA A 45 -2.18 -38.23 -2.87
CA ALA A 45 -2.81 -37.43 -3.92
C ALA A 45 -2.26 -37.70 -5.33
N ARG A 46 -1.40 -38.72 -5.50
CA ARG A 46 -0.89 -39.14 -6.81
C ARG A 46 -1.92 -39.92 -7.58
N THR A 47 -2.75 -40.69 -6.87
CA THR A 47 -3.81 -41.51 -7.46
C THR A 47 -5.17 -41.10 -6.90
N PRO A 48 -6.25 -41.19 -7.70
CA PRO A 48 -7.58 -40.97 -7.17
C PRO A 48 -7.93 -42.04 -6.13
N PRO A 49 -8.69 -41.70 -5.07
CA PRO A 49 -9.16 -42.69 -4.11
C PRO A 49 -10.16 -43.65 -4.77
N ALA A 50 -10.27 -44.87 -4.23
CA ALA A 50 -11.25 -45.86 -4.68
C ALA A 50 -12.67 -45.29 -4.68
N LEU A 51 -13.02 -44.55 -3.63
CA LEU A 51 -14.25 -43.75 -3.54
C LEU A 51 -13.97 -42.41 -2.84
N PRO A 52 -14.63 -41.31 -3.24
CA PRO A 52 -14.56 -40.06 -2.52
C PRO A 52 -15.37 -40.14 -1.21
N SER A 53 -15.30 -39.10 -0.36
CA SER A 53 -16.07 -39.07 0.89
C SER A 53 -17.58 -39.13 0.64
N LEU A 54 -18.36 -39.61 1.61
CA LEU A 54 -19.82 -39.67 1.49
C LEU A 54 -20.44 -38.31 1.15
N ALA A 55 -19.91 -37.22 1.74
CA ALA A 55 -20.34 -35.86 1.42
C ALA A 55 -20.15 -35.53 -0.06
N VAL A 56 -18.97 -35.82 -0.63
CA VAL A 56 -18.71 -35.60 -2.07
C VAL A 56 -19.62 -36.48 -2.93
N GLN A 57 -19.82 -37.76 -2.57
CA GLN A 57 -20.73 -38.64 -3.30
C GLN A 57 -22.17 -38.08 -3.34
N LEU A 58 -22.66 -37.57 -2.21
CA LEU A 58 -23.97 -36.93 -2.13
C LEU A 58 -24.06 -35.66 -2.98
N VAL A 59 -23.04 -34.81 -2.96
CA VAL A 59 -22.98 -33.61 -3.82
C VAL A 59 -23.07 -34.01 -5.29
N LEU A 60 -22.22 -34.95 -5.74
CA LEU A 60 -22.19 -35.38 -7.14
C LEU A 60 -23.52 -36.00 -7.58
N ALA A 61 -24.10 -36.87 -6.75
CA ALA A 61 -25.41 -37.47 -6.99
C ALA A 61 -26.51 -36.41 -7.17
N GLN A 62 -26.55 -35.42 -6.28
CA GLN A 62 -27.55 -34.35 -6.33
C GLN A 62 -27.35 -33.39 -7.51
N CYS A 63 -26.11 -33.04 -7.84
CA CYS A 63 -25.82 -32.15 -8.97
C CYS A 63 -26.14 -32.80 -10.33
N THR A 64 -26.07 -34.13 -10.41
CA THR A 64 -26.29 -34.90 -11.65
C THR A 64 -27.68 -35.54 -11.73
N GLY A 65 -28.44 -35.55 -10.63
CA GLY A 65 -29.77 -36.16 -10.57
C GLY A 65 -29.77 -37.69 -10.57
N VAL A 66 -28.64 -38.35 -10.29
CA VAL A 66 -28.51 -39.82 -10.27
C VAL A 66 -28.39 -40.36 -8.85
N SER A 67 -28.54 -41.68 -8.67
CA SER A 67 -28.36 -42.32 -7.36
C SER A 67 -26.90 -42.31 -6.90
N VAL A 68 -26.68 -42.47 -5.59
CA VAL A 68 -25.33 -42.58 -5.02
C VAL A 68 -24.60 -43.82 -5.57
N GLU A 69 -25.31 -44.92 -5.80
CA GLU A 69 -24.78 -46.14 -6.42
C GLU A 69 -24.32 -45.88 -7.85
N THR A 70 -25.10 -45.14 -8.62
CA THR A 70 -24.73 -44.72 -9.98
C THR A 70 -23.53 -43.78 -9.95
N THR A 71 -23.47 -42.87 -8.98
CA THR A 71 -22.34 -41.96 -8.76
C THR A 71 -21.04 -42.73 -8.46
N LYS A 72 -21.10 -43.82 -7.68
CA LYS A 72 -19.95 -44.70 -7.42
C LYS A 72 -19.47 -45.38 -8.70
N ALA A 73 -20.38 -45.89 -9.51
CA ALA A 73 -20.03 -46.51 -10.80
C ALA A 73 -19.43 -45.48 -11.78
N LEU A 74 -20.00 -44.28 -11.87
CA LEU A 74 -19.44 -43.17 -12.64
C LEU A 74 -18.04 -42.78 -12.14
N TRP A 75 -17.83 -42.71 -10.83
CA TRP A 75 -16.51 -42.44 -10.26
C TRP A 75 -15.51 -43.54 -10.63
N ASP A 76 -15.88 -44.81 -10.50
CA ASP A 76 -14.98 -45.91 -10.80
C ASP A 76 -14.47 -45.87 -12.26
N VAL A 77 -15.36 -45.49 -13.18
CA VAL A 77 -15.05 -45.35 -14.61
C VAL A 77 -14.23 -44.08 -14.92
N PHE A 78 -14.57 -42.94 -14.32
CA PHE A 78 -14.02 -41.64 -14.72
C PHE A 78 -13.00 -41.03 -13.75
N LYS A 79 -12.69 -41.66 -12.61
CA LYS A 79 -11.77 -41.11 -11.59
C LYS A 79 -10.40 -40.76 -12.17
N ASP A 80 -9.83 -41.60 -13.03
CA ASP A 80 -8.50 -41.37 -13.63
C ASP A 80 -8.54 -40.21 -14.62
N LEU A 81 -9.63 -40.08 -15.38
CA LEU A 81 -9.87 -38.94 -16.26
C LEU A 81 -9.96 -37.64 -15.46
N VAL A 82 -10.77 -37.63 -14.39
CA VAL A 82 -10.91 -36.47 -13.49
C VAL A 82 -9.56 -36.12 -12.84
N TRP A 83 -8.76 -37.13 -12.49
CA TRP A 83 -7.45 -36.93 -11.87
C TRP A 83 -6.41 -36.34 -12.83
N ALA A 84 -6.40 -36.80 -14.09
CA ALA A 84 -5.47 -36.38 -15.13
C ALA A 84 -5.84 -35.06 -15.83
N ALA A 85 -7.08 -34.59 -15.66
CA ALA A 85 -7.55 -33.37 -16.31
C ALA A 85 -6.74 -32.13 -15.90
N LYS A 86 -6.43 -31.26 -16.88
CA LYS A 86 -5.79 -29.95 -16.62
C LYS A 86 -6.76 -29.01 -15.90
N GLU A 87 -6.21 -28.05 -15.17
CA GLU A 87 -6.97 -27.06 -14.35
C GLU A 87 -7.55 -25.89 -15.16
N ASP A 88 -7.61 -26.00 -16.49
CA ASP A 88 -7.81 -24.85 -17.37
C ASP A 88 -9.29 -24.48 -17.63
N ASN A 89 -10.25 -25.23 -17.06
CA ASN A 89 -11.67 -24.96 -17.28
C ASN A 89 -12.29 -24.07 -16.20
N ILE A 90 -12.66 -22.85 -16.59
CA ILE A 90 -13.49 -21.96 -15.76
C ILE A 90 -14.93 -22.47 -15.84
N PRO A 91 -15.56 -22.87 -14.72
CA PRO A 91 -16.95 -23.32 -14.75
C PRO A 91 -17.90 -22.18 -15.07
N SER A 92 -18.98 -22.49 -15.75
CA SER A 92 -20.12 -21.58 -15.92
C SER A 92 -20.70 -21.18 -14.57
N THR A 93 -21.27 -19.97 -14.51
CA THR A 93 -22.01 -19.46 -13.36
C THR A 93 -23.05 -20.46 -12.82
N ASP A 94 -23.84 -21.08 -13.69
CA ASP A 94 -24.88 -22.04 -13.30
C ASP A 94 -24.33 -23.30 -12.64
N ALA A 95 -23.21 -23.82 -13.14
CA ALA A 95 -22.52 -24.95 -12.51
C ALA A 95 -21.99 -24.60 -11.12
N VAL A 96 -21.47 -23.38 -10.92
CA VAL A 96 -21.02 -22.92 -9.60
C VAL A 96 -22.19 -22.83 -8.62
N TYR A 97 -23.31 -22.24 -9.04
CA TYR A 97 -24.51 -22.13 -8.20
C TYR A 97 -25.10 -23.51 -7.88
N THR A 98 -25.22 -24.39 -8.87
CA THR A 98 -25.73 -25.76 -8.69
C THR A 98 -24.84 -26.55 -7.75
N PHE A 99 -23.51 -26.50 -7.93
CA PHE A 99 -22.57 -27.17 -7.03
C PHE A 99 -22.72 -26.66 -5.60
N ASN A 100 -22.70 -25.33 -5.40
CA ASN A 100 -22.80 -24.73 -4.08
C ASN A 100 -24.15 -24.99 -3.38
N LYS A 101 -25.25 -25.10 -4.14
CA LYS A 101 -26.57 -25.45 -3.60
C LYS A 101 -26.54 -26.76 -2.80
N TYR A 102 -25.78 -27.75 -3.26
CA TYR A 102 -25.68 -29.05 -2.60
C TYR A 102 -24.41 -29.21 -1.76
N ALA A 103 -23.32 -28.53 -2.12
CA ALA A 103 -22.04 -28.62 -1.43
C ALA A 103 -22.01 -27.87 -0.08
N LEU A 104 -22.56 -26.65 -0.04
CA LEU A 104 -22.45 -25.79 1.15
C LEU A 104 -23.07 -26.42 2.40
N PRO A 105 -24.28 -27.03 2.35
CA PRO A 105 -24.86 -27.71 3.51
C PRO A 105 -24.01 -28.89 4.03
N LEU A 106 -23.16 -29.45 3.17
CA LEU A 106 -22.29 -30.59 3.47
C LEU A 106 -20.87 -30.18 3.86
N GLY A 107 -20.60 -28.89 4.07
CA GLY A 107 -19.28 -28.40 4.51
C GLY A 107 -18.24 -28.31 3.39
N ILE A 108 -18.69 -28.26 2.13
CA ILE A 108 -17.86 -28.17 0.92
C ILE A 108 -18.25 -26.90 0.17
N SER A 109 -17.32 -26.26 -0.53
CA SER A 109 -17.64 -25.11 -1.39
C SER A 109 -16.86 -25.16 -2.69
N TYR A 110 -17.42 -24.57 -3.75
CA TYR A 110 -16.60 -24.09 -4.86
C TYR A 110 -15.58 -23.08 -4.32
N TYR A 111 -14.32 -23.17 -4.74
CA TYR A 111 -13.20 -22.40 -4.16
C TYR A 111 -12.99 -22.58 -2.65
N HIS A 112 -13.08 -23.83 -2.16
CA HIS A 112 -12.68 -24.16 -0.78
C HIS A 112 -11.21 -23.78 -0.54
N LEU A 113 -10.95 -22.98 0.48
CA LEU A 113 -9.61 -22.47 0.80
C LEU A 113 -8.87 -23.45 1.71
N TYR A 114 -7.84 -24.10 1.18
CA TYR A 114 -6.95 -25.01 1.90
C TYR A 114 -5.56 -24.39 2.08
N PRO A 115 -4.75 -24.84 3.05
CA PRO A 115 -3.32 -24.57 3.04
C PRO A 115 -2.71 -25.07 1.73
N PRO A 116 -1.72 -24.38 1.15
CA PRO A 116 -1.05 -24.80 -0.07
C PRO A 116 -0.21 -26.09 0.11
N VAL A 117 -0.10 -26.58 1.34
CA VAL A 117 0.72 -27.72 1.73
C VAL A 117 -0.12 -28.79 2.44
N ARG A 118 0.20 -30.05 2.20
CA ARG A 118 -0.43 -31.24 2.80
C ARG A 118 0.53 -31.99 3.73
N ALA A 119 1.84 -31.72 3.59
CA ALA A 119 2.88 -32.22 4.47
C ALA A 119 3.48 -31.10 5.34
N CYS A 120 4.11 -31.49 6.44
CA CYS A 120 4.83 -30.54 7.29
C CYS A 120 6.02 -29.95 6.55
N GLN A 121 6.14 -28.63 6.57
CA GLN A 121 7.23 -27.87 5.93
C GLN A 121 8.44 -27.63 6.85
N ASN A 122 8.37 -28.06 8.11
CA ASN A 122 9.51 -27.95 9.03
C ASN A 122 10.48 -29.11 8.79
N VAL A 123 11.62 -28.85 8.17
CA VAL A 123 12.65 -29.86 7.79
C VAL A 123 13.11 -30.71 8.97
N SER A 124 13.10 -30.17 10.19
CA SER A 124 13.50 -30.91 11.40
C SER A 124 12.37 -31.76 12.01
N CYS A 125 11.18 -31.77 11.42
CA CYS A 125 10.01 -32.49 11.92
C CYS A 125 9.95 -33.92 11.37
N GLY A 126 9.61 -34.91 12.21
CA GLY A 126 9.37 -36.28 11.74
C GLY A 126 8.20 -36.45 10.76
N ASN A 127 7.30 -35.46 10.67
CA ASN A 127 6.24 -35.41 9.67
C ASN A 127 6.65 -34.64 8.40
N TYR A 128 7.91 -34.20 8.29
CA TYR A 128 8.40 -33.50 7.10
C TYR A 128 8.35 -34.39 5.86
N ARG A 129 7.99 -33.79 4.73
CA ARG A 129 8.17 -34.37 3.40
C ARG A 129 8.66 -33.27 2.47
N ALA A 130 9.53 -33.64 1.53
CA ALA A 130 9.96 -32.73 0.46
C ALA A 130 8.83 -32.45 -0.55
N THR A 131 7.83 -33.33 -0.62
CA THR A 131 6.70 -33.28 -1.54
C THR A 131 5.37 -33.31 -0.77
N ASP A 132 4.36 -32.66 -1.33
CA ASP A 132 2.99 -32.61 -0.78
C ASP A 132 2.08 -33.74 -1.32
N ASP A 133 2.67 -34.79 -1.89
CA ASP A 133 1.95 -35.94 -2.46
C ASP A 133 1.32 -36.81 -1.37
N ILE A 134 2.04 -37.06 -0.28
CA ILE A 134 1.56 -37.78 0.89
C ILE A 134 1.22 -36.81 2.03
N ARG A 135 -0.03 -36.85 2.49
CA ARG A 135 -0.49 -36.00 3.59
C ARG A 135 0.08 -36.49 4.92
N THR A 136 0.82 -35.62 5.62
CA THR A 136 1.29 -35.86 7.00
C THR A 136 0.65 -34.93 8.02
N LEU A 137 -0.06 -33.89 7.54
CA LEU A 137 -0.84 -32.99 8.37
C LEU A 137 -2.24 -33.57 8.62
N GLY A 138 -2.81 -33.29 9.81
CA GLY A 138 -4.10 -33.83 10.26
C GLY A 138 -4.97 -32.79 10.97
N GLU A 139 -5.97 -33.27 11.71
CA GLU A 139 -6.87 -32.46 12.56
C GLU A 139 -7.41 -31.19 11.85
N PRO A 140 -8.18 -31.37 10.76
CA PRO A 140 -8.71 -30.26 9.98
C PRO A 140 -9.66 -29.41 10.84
N ALA A 141 -9.47 -28.09 10.80
CA ALA A 141 -10.41 -27.13 11.38
C ALA A 141 -10.97 -26.25 10.27
N THR A 142 -12.29 -26.29 10.08
CA THR A 142 -13.01 -25.68 8.96
C THR A 142 -14.00 -24.63 9.47
N TYR A 143 -14.09 -23.49 8.79
CA TYR A 143 -15.03 -22.42 9.13
C TYR A 143 -15.59 -21.74 7.87
N LYS A 144 -16.78 -21.13 8.00
CA LYS A 144 -17.43 -20.34 6.95
C LYS A 144 -16.72 -19.00 6.74
N ALA A 145 -16.61 -18.58 5.49
CA ALA A 145 -15.97 -17.35 5.07
C ALA A 145 -16.59 -16.81 3.77
N SER A 146 -16.20 -15.60 3.39
CA SER A 146 -16.58 -14.97 2.11
C SER A 146 -15.34 -14.69 1.28
N LEU A 147 -15.40 -15.05 0.00
CA LEU A 147 -14.35 -14.78 -0.98
C LEU A 147 -14.88 -13.80 -2.01
N PHE A 148 -14.18 -12.68 -2.16
CA PHE A 148 -14.47 -11.67 -3.18
C PHE A 148 -13.51 -11.86 -4.34
N THR A 149 -14.04 -12.01 -5.55
CA THR A 149 -13.24 -12.32 -6.74
C THR A 149 -13.52 -11.32 -7.85
N LEU A 150 -12.53 -11.07 -8.70
CA LEU A 150 -12.71 -10.18 -9.85
C LEU A 150 -13.70 -10.75 -10.88
N ARG A 151 -13.75 -12.09 -11.03
CA ARG A 151 -14.46 -12.75 -12.14
C ARG A 151 -15.72 -13.54 -11.74
N SER A 152 -15.72 -14.16 -10.55
CA SER A 152 -16.83 -15.01 -10.09
C SER A 152 -17.76 -14.30 -9.11
N GLY A 153 -17.47 -13.03 -8.81
CA GLY A 153 -18.15 -12.24 -7.79
C GLY A 153 -17.91 -12.71 -6.37
N ALA A 154 -18.88 -12.44 -5.49
CA ALA A 154 -18.83 -12.78 -4.08
C ALA A 154 -19.28 -14.24 -3.87
N LEU A 155 -18.40 -15.06 -3.30
CA LEU A 155 -18.62 -16.49 -3.12
C LEU A 155 -18.67 -16.85 -1.62
N PRO A 156 -19.68 -17.61 -1.17
CA PRO A 156 -19.60 -18.30 0.10
C PRO A 156 -18.56 -19.43 0.01
N VAL A 157 -17.58 -19.44 0.91
CA VAL A 157 -16.52 -20.45 0.89
C VAL A 157 -16.25 -21.00 2.28
N TYR A 158 -15.75 -22.22 2.33
CA TYR A 158 -15.12 -22.76 3.52
C TYR A 158 -13.60 -22.52 3.49
N SER A 159 -13.03 -22.25 4.66
CA SER A 159 -11.59 -22.19 4.86
C SER A 159 -11.18 -23.26 5.88
N THR A 160 -10.21 -24.09 5.51
CA THR A 160 -9.70 -25.18 6.35
C THR A 160 -8.24 -24.95 6.70
N SER A 161 -7.86 -25.29 7.93
CA SER A 161 -6.48 -25.37 8.38
C SER A 161 -6.11 -26.79 8.78
N LEU A 162 -4.84 -27.16 8.65
CA LEU A 162 -4.32 -28.46 9.11
C LEU A 162 -3.30 -28.29 10.22
N TYR A 163 -3.18 -29.29 11.08
CA TYR A 163 -2.26 -29.32 12.21
C TYR A 163 -1.20 -30.41 12.05
N CYS A 164 0.03 -30.08 12.42
CA CYS A 164 1.10 -31.05 12.58
C CYS A 164 1.22 -31.45 14.05
N SER A 165 0.79 -32.65 14.41
CA SER A 165 0.88 -33.18 15.79
C SER A 165 2.31 -33.35 16.32
N LYS A 166 3.33 -33.41 15.43
CA LYS A 166 4.74 -33.53 15.82
C LYS A 166 5.43 -32.20 16.16
N CYS A 167 5.24 -31.16 15.34
CA CYS A 167 5.89 -29.85 15.54
C CYS A 167 4.94 -28.75 16.03
N ASN A 168 3.68 -29.09 16.30
CA ASN A 168 2.66 -28.17 16.82
C ASN A 168 2.44 -26.90 15.97
N ARG A 169 2.61 -27.03 14.65
CA ARG A 169 2.29 -25.98 13.68
C ARG A 169 0.90 -26.19 13.11
N ARG A 170 0.12 -25.11 13.01
CA ARG A 170 -1.14 -25.07 12.25
C ARG A 170 -0.94 -24.29 10.96
N TYR A 171 -1.22 -24.94 9.85
CA TYR A 171 -1.11 -24.41 8.50
C TYR A 171 -2.48 -23.89 8.07
N HIS A 172 -2.54 -22.61 7.73
CA HIS A 172 -3.70 -21.92 7.15
C HIS A 172 -3.46 -21.66 5.66
N HIS A 173 -4.44 -21.05 5.00
CA HIS A 173 -4.37 -20.74 3.56
C HIS A 173 -3.19 -19.81 3.18
N ASN A 174 -2.92 -18.75 3.94
CA ASN A 174 -1.85 -17.80 3.61
C ASN A 174 -0.60 -17.88 4.48
N TYR A 175 -0.71 -18.50 5.65
CA TYR A 175 0.36 -18.55 6.63
C TYR A 175 0.27 -19.82 7.48
N PHE A 176 1.29 -20.08 8.26
CA PHE A 176 1.25 -21.06 9.35
C PHE A 176 1.67 -20.43 10.67
N VAL A 177 1.28 -21.06 11.77
CA VAL A 177 1.51 -20.57 13.13
C VAL A 177 2.08 -21.70 13.96
N HIS A 178 3.15 -21.43 14.68
CA HIS A 178 3.66 -22.35 15.69
C HIS A 178 3.07 -22.00 17.06
N ALA A 179 2.53 -23.00 17.77
CA ALA A 179 1.75 -22.79 19.00
C ALA A 179 2.48 -21.98 20.09
N LYS A 180 3.82 -22.02 20.12
CA LYS A 180 4.63 -21.32 21.13
C LYS A 180 5.18 -19.96 20.68
N SER A 181 5.40 -19.72 19.39
CA SER A 181 6.09 -18.50 18.95
C SER A 181 5.17 -17.29 18.86
N ASP A 182 3.84 -17.51 18.79
CA ASP A 182 2.86 -16.46 18.54
C ASP A 182 3.16 -15.63 17.26
N VAL A 183 3.83 -16.26 16.28
CA VAL A 183 4.15 -15.66 14.98
C VAL A 183 3.38 -16.37 13.87
N GLN A 184 2.81 -15.59 12.96
CA GLN A 184 2.26 -16.02 11.68
C GLN A 184 3.34 -15.84 10.61
N GLU A 185 3.81 -16.93 10.04
CA GLU A 185 4.76 -16.92 8.91
C GLU A 185 3.98 -17.18 7.63
N TYR A 186 4.03 -16.24 6.69
CA TYR A 186 3.39 -16.38 5.39
C TYR A 186 4.19 -17.33 4.50
N TYR A 187 3.53 -17.97 3.54
CA TYR A 187 4.26 -18.73 2.52
C TYR A 187 5.03 -17.79 1.58
N ALA A 188 6.08 -18.30 0.94
CA ALA A 188 6.86 -17.52 -0.02
C ALA A 188 6.03 -17.11 -1.24
N GLY A 189 6.31 -15.92 -1.78
CA GLY A 189 5.58 -15.34 -2.91
C GLY A 189 4.25 -14.69 -2.52
N VAL A 190 3.39 -14.48 -3.51
CA VAL A 190 2.07 -13.86 -3.32
C VAL A 190 0.99 -14.89 -3.66
N PRO A 191 0.10 -15.26 -2.71
CA PRO A 191 -0.96 -16.23 -2.96
C PRO A 191 -2.02 -15.66 -3.90
N ASN A 192 -2.79 -16.52 -4.56
CA ASN A 192 -3.89 -16.10 -5.45
C ASN A 192 -5.10 -15.53 -4.68
N VAL A 193 -5.21 -15.84 -3.39
CA VAL A 193 -6.28 -15.38 -2.51
C VAL A 193 -5.66 -14.93 -1.20
N ILE A 194 -6.06 -13.75 -0.71
CA ILE A 194 -5.49 -13.11 0.48
C ILE A 194 -6.57 -12.93 1.54
N GLN A 195 -6.24 -13.34 2.76
CA GLN A 195 -7.06 -13.20 3.94
C GLN A 195 -6.97 -11.76 4.47
N ALA A 196 -7.91 -10.91 4.07
CA ALA A 196 -7.98 -9.52 4.53
C ALA A 196 -8.51 -9.39 5.96
N SER A 197 -9.41 -10.28 6.38
CA SER A 197 -9.87 -10.36 7.77
C SER A 197 -10.16 -11.82 8.14
N LYS A 198 -10.53 -12.10 9.40
CA LYS A 198 -10.67 -13.48 9.91
C LYS A 198 -11.54 -14.37 9.02
N HIS A 199 -12.60 -13.82 8.44
CA HIS A 199 -13.59 -14.55 7.62
C HIS A 199 -13.76 -13.98 6.20
N HIS A 200 -12.91 -13.06 5.76
CA HIS A 200 -13.05 -12.42 4.45
C HIS A 200 -11.74 -12.48 3.67
N PHE A 201 -11.86 -12.93 2.43
CA PHE A 201 -10.77 -13.17 1.51
C PHE A 201 -11.01 -12.40 0.21
N LEU A 202 -9.95 -11.90 -0.40
CA LEU A 202 -9.98 -11.27 -1.71
C LEU A 202 -9.02 -12.00 -2.63
N ASP A 203 -9.40 -12.26 -3.87
CA ASP A 203 -8.43 -12.74 -4.86
C ASP A 203 -7.42 -11.62 -5.21
N SER A 204 -6.20 -12.04 -5.57
CA SER A 204 -5.11 -11.11 -5.86
C SER A 204 -5.35 -10.30 -7.13
N ALA A 205 -6.17 -10.82 -8.06
CA ALA A 205 -6.57 -10.08 -9.25
C ALA A 205 -7.48 -8.89 -8.92
N LEU A 206 -8.44 -9.06 -8.02
CA LEU A 206 -9.30 -8.00 -7.51
C LEU A 206 -8.48 -6.97 -6.73
N LEU A 207 -7.53 -7.42 -5.90
CA LEU A 207 -6.64 -6.53 -5.17
C LEU A 207 -5.76 -5.70 -6.10
N GLU A 208 -5.26 -6.27 -7.18
CA GLU A 208 -4.51 -5.52 -8.18
C GLU A 208 -5.38 -4.51 -8.94
N PHE A 209 -6.60 -4.90 -9.32
CA PHE A 209 -7.59 -3.99 -9.91
C PHE A 209 -7.92 -2.81 -8.97
N ILE A 210 -8.20 -3.11 -7.69
CA ILE A 210 -8.46 -2.11 -6.64
C ILE A 210 -7.26 -1.19 -6.47
N THR A 211 -6.05 -1.72 -6.46
CA THR A 211 -4.86 -0.92 -6.20
C THR A 211 -4.51 -0.04 -7.40
N THR A 212 -4.68 -0.52 -8.63
CA THR A 212 -4.58 0.30 -9.84
C THR A 212 -5.64 1.41 -9.84
N SER A 213 -6.87 1.08 -9.45
CA SER A 213 -7.97 2.04 -9.29
C SER A 213 -7.67 3.13 -8.24
N LYS A 214 -6.90 2.80 -7.20
CA LYS A 214 -6.38 3.77 -6.22
C LYS A 214 -5.31 4.69 -6.79
N VAL A 215 -4.43 4.18 -7.64
CA VAL A 215 -3.36 4.97 -8.28
C VAL A 215 -3.92 6.00 -9.24
N PHE A 216 -4.85 5.61 -10.11
CA PHE A 216 -5.31 6.47 -11.21
C PHE A 216 -6.66 7.13 -11.01
N GLY A 217 -7.50 6.58 -10.12
CA GLY A 217 -8.83 7.13 -9.82
C GLY A 217 -8.97 7.72 -8.42
N TRP A 218 -7.89 7.73 -7.62
CA TRP A 218 -7.90 8.17 -6.22
C TRP A 218 -9.00 7.51 -5.37
N LEU A 219 -9.38 6.28 -5.73
CA LEU A 219 -10.55 5.62 -5.16
C LEU A 219 -10.34 5.27 -3.69
N SER A 220 -11.19 5.83 -2.82
CA SER A 220 -11.24 5.45 -1.40
C SER A 220 -11.56 3.97 -1.24
N ALA A 221 -11.21 3.39 -0.09
CA ALA A 221 -11.57 2.00 0.21
C ALA A 221 -13.09 1.77 0.17
N GLN A 222 -13.87 2.76 0.63
CA GLN A 222 -15.33 2.74 0.56
C GLN A 222 -15.84 2.77 -0.89
N ASN A 223 -15.27 3.61 -1.76
CA ASN A 223 -15.70 3.64 -3.16
C ASN A 223 -15.31 2.34 -3.89
N CYS A 224 -14.13 1.77 -3.61
CA CYS A 224 -13.75 0.46 -4.13
C CYS A 224 -14.76 -0.63 -3.73
N ALA A 225 -15.14 -0.65 -2.44
CA ALA A 225 -16.13 -1.60 -1.93
C ALA A 225 -17.50 -1.43 -2.61
N ARG A 226 -17.98 -0.18 -2.75
CA ARG A 226 -19.23 0.13 -3.46
C ARG A 226 -19.20 -0.30 -4.93
N ILE A 227 -18.13 0.05 -5.66
CA ILE A 227 -17.98 -0.34 -7.07
C ILE A 227 -18.00 -1.86 -7.20
N TYR A 228 -17.27 -2.57 -6.33
CA TYR A 228 -17.31 -4.02 -6.31
C TYR A 228 -18.73 -4.56 -6.05
N ASN A 229 -19.40 -4.08 -5.00
CA ASN A 229 -20.73 -4.55 -4.62
C ASN A 229 -21.77 -4.30 -5.72
N MET A 230 -21.66 -3.21 -6.46
CA MET A 230 -22.58 -2.87 -7.55
C MET A 230 -22.25 -3.60 -8.86
N SER A 231 -20.98 -3.71 -9.22
CA SER A 231 -20.57 -4.09 -10.58
C SER A 231 -19.92 -5.47 -10.70
N LEU A 232 -19.38 -6.00 -9.60
CA LEU A 232 -18.57 -7.23 -9.62
C LEU A 232 -19.08 -8.31 -8.66
N SER A 233 -19.88 -7.98 -7.66
CA SER A 233 -20.37 -8.94 -6.65
C SER A 233 -21.18 -10.09 -7.25
N SER A 234 -21.81 -9.86 -8.40
CA SER A 234 -22.51 -10.87 -9.19
C SER A 234 -21.94 -10.90 -10.61
N PRO A 235 -21.72 -12.10 -11.19
CA PRO A 235 -21.38 -12.21 -12.61
C PRO A 235 -22.51 -11.69 -13.53
N LEU A 236 -23.72 -11.51 -12.99
CA LEU A 236 -24.89 -10.98 -13.70
C LEU A 236 -25.15 -9.49 -13.42
N SER A 237 -24.24 -8.78 -12.74
CA SER A 237 -24.41 -7.37 -12.36
C SER A 237 -24.79 -6.45 -13.54
N ALA A 238 -24.26 -6.70 -14.75
CA ALA A 238 -24.58 -5.92 -15.94
C ALA A 238 -26.05 -6.11 -16.39
N GLN A 239 -26.63 -7.29 -16.19
CA GLN A 239 -28.03 -7.57 -16.53
C GLN A 239 -28.97 -7.07 -15.42
N LEU A 240 -28.56 -7.25 -14.16
CA LEU A 240 -29.33 -6.83 -12.98
C LEU A 240 -29.44 -5.31 -12.84
N ASN A 241 -28.53 -4.54 -13.46
CA ASN A 241 -28.57 -3.08 -13.36
C ASN A 241 -29.78 -2.44 -14.06
N ASN A 242 -30.40 -3.14 -15.02
CA ASN A 242 -31.49 -2.61 -15.84
C ASN A 242 -32.35 -3.76 -16.39
N GLU A 243 -33.30 -4.19 -15.57
CA GLU A 243 -34.26 -5.24 -15.93
C GLU A 243 -35.09 -4.88 -17.18
N LEU A 244 -35.38 -3.59 -17.41
CA LEU A 244 -36.11 -3.16 -18.61
C LEU A 244 -35.31 -3.40 -19.90
N ALA A 245 -33.98 -3.33 -19.84
CA ALA A 245 -33.11 -3.54 -20.99
C ALA A 245 -32.81 -5.02 -21.27
N PHE A 246 -32.65 -5.83 -20.23
CA PHE A 246 -32.20 -7.23 -20.35
C PHE A 246 -33.30 -8.28 -20.06
N GLY A 247 -34.48 -7.85 -19.62
CA GLY A 247 -35.55 -8.71 -19.14
C GLY A 247 -35.30 -9.25 -17.72
N PRO A 248 -36.27 -9.97 -17.15
CA PRO A 248 -36.17 -10.54 -15.81
C PRO A 248 -35.10 -11.65 -15.77
N VAL A 249 -34.07 -11.45 -14.95
CA VAL A 249 -33.04 -12.46 -14.69
C VAL A 249 -33.41 -13.25 -13.44
N LYS A 250 -33.60 -14.56 -13.58
CA LYS A 250 -33.78 -15.46 -12.43
C LYS A 250 -32.41 -15.75 -11.82
N MET A 251 -32.14 -15.18 -10.66
CA MET A 251 -30.98 -15.55 -9.86
C MET A 251 -31.15 -16.99 -9.36
N PRO A 252 -30.15 -17.87 -9.53
CA PRO A 252 -30.19 -19.22 -8.97
C PRO A 252 -30.34 -19.16 -7.45
N ASP A 253 -31.36 -19.83 -6.91
CA ASP A 253 -31.60 -19.84 -5.48
C ASP A 253 -30.66 -20.82 -4.77
N VAL A 254 -29.78 -20.29 -3.93
CA VAL A 254 -28.94 -21.07 -3.01
C VAL A 254 -29.40 -20.73 -1.59
N PRO A 255 -30.29 -21.54 -0.98
CA PRO A 255 -30.89 -21.22 0.32
C PRO A 255 -29.84 -20.96 1.41
N GLU A 256 -28.74 -21.72 1.40
CA GLU A 256 -27.64 -21.58 2.36
C GLU A 256 -26.93 -20.21 2.26
N GLN A 257 -26.94 -19.55 1.10
CA GLN A 257 -26.38 -18.20 0.94
C GLN A 257 -27.19 -17.15 1.71
N ARG A 258 -28.51 -17.32 1.84
CA ARG A 258 -29.38 -16.38 2.57
C ARG A 258 -29.09 -16.33 4.07
N HIS A 259 -28.57 -17.44 4.61
CA HIS A 259 -28.21 -17.60 6.03
C HIS A 259 -26.70 -17.77 6.21
N TRP A 260 -25.91 -17.34 5.24
CA TRP A 260 -24.46 -17.41 5.35
C TRP A 260 -23.99 -16.53 6.51
N GLN A 261 -23.19 -17.11 7.42
CA GLN A 261 -22.81 -16.44 8.67
C GLN A 261 -22.05 -15.13 8.46
N THR A 262 -21.34 -15.02 7.33
CA THR A 262 -20.47 -13.89 7.00
C THR A 262 -21.04 -13.12 5.82
N SER A 263 -20.88 -11.79 5.83
CA SER A 263 -21.42 -10.95 4.77
C SER A 263 -20.75 -11.23 3.41
N LEU A 264 -21.58 -11.40 2.38
CA LEU A 264 -21.15 -11.42 0.97
C LEU A 264 -21.06 -10.00 0.38
N GLU A 265 -21.11 -8.97 1.22
CA GLU A 265 -20.89 -7.58 0.85
C GLU A 265 -19.47 -7.15 1.23
N LEU A 266 -18.70 -6.66 0.25
CA LEU A 266 -17.36 -6.14 0.49
C LEU A 266 -17.45 -4.82 1.26
N GLN A 267 -16.63 -4.66 2.29
CA GLN A 267 -16.57 -3.46 3.12
C GLN A 267 -15.23 -2.75 2.91
N ASP A 268 -15.19 -1.46 3.25
CA ASP A 268 -14.00 -0.62 3.13
C ASP A 268 -12.82 -1.15 3.96
N GLU A 269 -13.08 -1.67 5.17
CA GLU A 269 -12.06 -2.32 5.99
C GLU A 269 -11.42 -3.51 5.27
N HIS A 270 -12.21 -4.35 4.60
CA HIS A 270 -11.69 -5.51 3.85
C HIS A 270 -10.80 -5.08 2.70
N VAL A 271 -11.21 -4.03 1.97
CA VAL A 271 -10.41 -3.44 0.89
C VAL A 271 -9.08 -2.93 1.41
N LEU A 272 -9.10 -2.15 2.50
CA LEU A 272 -7.90 -1.50 3.02
C LEU A 272 -6.93 -2.52 3.63
N ASN A 273 -7.43 -3.47 4.40
CA ASN A 273 -6.65 -4.56 4.97
C ASN A 273 -6.04 -5.46 3.88
N GLY A 274 -6.84 -5.81 2.86
CA GLY A 274 -6.39 -6.56 1.71
C GLY A 274 -5.27 -5.84 0.95
N PHE A 275 -5.44 -4.53 0.69
CA PHE A 275 -4.42 -3.68 0.06
C PHE A 275 -3.09 -3.70 0.83
N PHE A 276 -3.10 -3.50 2.15
CA PHE A 276 -1.87 -3.48 2.94
C PHE A 276 -1.16 -4.84 2.95
N ILE A 277 -1.88 -5.95 3.17
CA ILE A 277 -1.28 -7.28 3.17
C ILE A 277 -0.73 -7.61 1.78
N TYR A 278 -1.50 -7.36 0.73
CA TYR A 278 -1.09 -7.62 -0.65
C TYR A 278 0.18 -6.87 -1.02
N SER A 279 0.24 -5.58 -0.70
CA SER A 279 1.40 -4.73 -0.99
C SER A 279 2.62 -5.14 -0.19
N LEU A 280 2.47 -5.56 1.07
CA LEU A 280 3.56 -6.12 1.88
C LEU A 280 4.07 -7.47 1.34
N LEU A 281 3.18 -8.33 0.87
CA LEU A 281 3.55 -9.61 0.27
C LEU A 281 4.31 -9.40 -1.05
N LEU A 282 3.88 -8.46 -1.88
CA LEU A 282 4.62 -8.04 -3.08
C LEU A 282 6.02 -7.55 -2.72
N GLU A 283 6.12 -6.62 -1.77
CA GLU A 283 7.41 -6.06 -1.32
C GLU A 283 8.36 -7.16 -0.79
N LYS A 284 7.85 -8.09 0.02
CA LYS A 284 8.67 -9.19 0.54
C LYS A 284 9.07 -10.16 -0.58
N ALA A 285 8.17 -10.47 -1.52
CA ALA A 285 8.48 -11.33 -2.66
C ALA A 285 9.55 -10.71 -3.58
N GLU A 286 9.46 -9.42 -3.90
CA GLU A 286 10.46 -8.67 -4.67
C GLU A 286 11.84 -8.65 -3.98
N ARG A 287 11.86 -8.79 -2.64
CA ARG A 287 13.08 -8.88 -1.83
C ARG A 287 13.57 -10.31 -1.58
N GLY A 288 12.87 -11.33 -2.07
CA GLY A 288 13.17 -12.73 -1.73
C GLY A 288 13.02 -13.04 -0.23
N GLN A 289 12.14 -12.31 0.46
CA GLN A 289 11.88 -12.41 1.90
C GLN A 289 10.50 -13.00 2.17
N ILE A 290 10.27 -13.41 3.42
CA ILE A 290 8.99 -13.91 3.92
C ILE A 290 8.39 -12.87 4.87
N LEU A 291 7.07 -12.69 4.80
CA LEU A 291 6.34 -11.86 5.75
C LEU A 291 6.08 -12.62 7.06
N SER A 292 6.46 -12.02 8.18
CA SER A 292 6.24 -12.57 9.53
C SER A 292 5.53 -11.54 10.39
N LEU A 293 4.41 -11.92 11.00
CA LEU A 293 3.55 -11.02 11.79
C LEU A 293 3.15 -11.63 13.14
N GLY A 294 2.82 -10.80 14.14
CA GLY A 294 2.32 -11.28 15.44
C GLY A 294 0.92 -11.90 15.35
N HIS A 295 0.72 -13.09 15.94
CA HIS A 295 -0.50 -13.87 15.75
C HIS A 295 -1.70 -13.38 16.57
N LYS A 296 -1.53 -13.08 17.87
CA LYS A 296 -2.63 -12.67 18.77
C LYS A 296 -3.06 -11.22 18.66
N LEU A 297 -2.33 -10.39 17.93
CA LEU A 297 -2.66 -8.98 17.77
C LEU A 297 -3.92 -8.81 16.91
N ASN A 298 -4.69 -7.74 17.17
CA ASN A 298 -5.75 -7.31 16.25
C ASN A 298 -5.13 -6.95 14.88
N HIS A 299 -5.95 -6.90 13.84
CA HIS A 299 -5.44 -6.73 12.47
C HIS A 299 -4.58 -5.46 12.30
N ARG A 300 -5.01 -4.33 12.89
CA ARG A 300 -4.28 -3.06 12.79
C ARG A 300 -2.90 -3.17 13.43
N ASP A 301 -2.84 -3.62 14.67
CA ASP A 301 -1.61 -3.68 15.44
C ASP A 301 -0.68 -4.78 14.93
N ARG A 302 -1.24 -5.82 14.27
CA ARG A 302 -0.48 -6.90 13.62
C ARG A 302 0.38 -6.41 12.46
N LEU A 303 -0.16 -5.54 11.60
CA LEU A 303 0.56 -5.05 10.42
C LEU A 303 1.54 -3.93 10.74
N GLN A 304 1.31 -3.19 11.83
CA GLN A 304 2.06 -2.00 12.19
C GLN A 304 3.59 -2.15 12.08
N PRO A 305 4.23 -3.21 12.63
CA PRO A 305 5.69 -3.32 12.57
C PRO A 305 6.22 -3.51 11.14
N ALA A 306 5.53 -4.31 10.32
CA ALA A 306 5.93 -4.56 8.93
C ALA A 306 5.73 -3.32 8.04
N LEU A 307 4.67 -2.54 8.28
CA LEU A 307 4.45 -1.27 7.61
C LEU A 307 5.53 -0.24 8.00
N GLN A 308 5.91 -0.17 9.28
CA GLN A 308 6.98 0.70 9.76
C GLN A 308 8.34 0.33 9.16
N GLU A 309 8.69 -0.96 9.17
CA GLU A 309 9.91 -1.48 8.53
C GLU A 309 9.96 -1.06 7.05
N ARG A 310 8.86 -1.23 6.32
CA ARG A 310 8.78 -0.81 4.92
C ARG A 310 8.96 0.69 4.79
N ASN A 311 8.23 1.50 5.55
CA ASN A 311 8.31 2.97 5.48
C ASN A 311 9.74 3.47 5.72
N GLN A 312 10.43 2.96 6.74
CA GLN A 312 11.82 3.30 7.02
C GLN A 312 12.73 2.95 5.83
N SER A 313 12.48 1.82 5.16
CA SER A 313 13.26 1.43 3.99
C SER A 313 13.01 2.28 2.74
N MET A 314 11.94 3.09 2.71
CA MET A 314 11.61 4.00 1.61
C MET A 314 12.20 5.41 1.82
N GLU A 315 12.65 5.75 3.03
CA GLU A 315 13.22 7.06 3.34
C GLU A 315 14.51 7.32 2.55
N GLY A 316 14.70 8.55 2.10
CA GLY A 316 15.87 8.94 1.31
C GLY A 316 15.91 8.21 -0.05
N PRO A 317 16.95 7.40 -0.36
CA PRO A 317 17.11 6.73 -1.65
C PRO A 317 16.31 5.42 -1.78
N GLY A 318 15.33 5.18 -0.90
CA GLY A 318 14.64 3.88 -0.80
C GLY A 318 13.64 3.56 -1.92
N GLN A 319 13.22 4.55 -2.71
CA GLN A 319 12.33 4.32 -3.86
C GLN A 319 13.00 3.44 -4.92
N GLU A 320 12.23 2.50 -5.48
CA GLU A 320 12.70 1.58 -6.53
C GLU A 320 13.28 2.33 -7.74
N ALA A 321 12.64 3.43 -8.14
CA ALA A 321 13.04 4.24 -9.28
C ALA A 321 14.11 5.30 -8.95
N TYR A 322 14.76 5.24 -7.78
CA TYR A 322 15.73 6.26 -7.35
C TYR A 322 16.88 6.46 -8.36
N THR A 323 17.40 5.37 -8.91
CA THR A 323 18.51 5.35 -9.87
C THR A 323 18.11 5.74 -11.29
N HIS A 324 16.84 6.10 -11.52
CA HIS A 324 16.33 6.40 -12.85
C HIS A 324 17.07 7.53 -13.56
N ALA A 325 17.39 7.26 -14.82
CA ALA A 325 17.87 8.22 -15.80
C ALA A 325 17.15 7.99 -17.14
N CYS A 326 17.02 9.06 -17.92
CA CYS A 326 16.48 9.03 -19.28
C CYS A 326 16.93 10.31 -20.01
N ASP A 327 16.64 10.39 -21.31
CA ASP A 327 17.05 11.53 -22.15
C ASP A 327 16.50 12.90 -21.67
N LEU A 328 15.45 12.89 -20.84
CA LEU A 328 14.82 14.10 -20.29
C LEU A 328 15.38 14.57 -18.94
N CYS A 329 16.10 13.71 -18.21
CA CYS A 329 16.59 14.04 -16.86
C CYS A 329 18.08 13.83 -16.68
N TYR A 330 18.75 13.24 -17.67
CA TYR A 330 20.17 12.96 -17.69
C TYR A 330 20.73 13.34 -19.06
N VAL A 331 21.51 14.41 -19.11
CA VAL A 331 22.06 14.96 -20.36
C VAL A 331 23.58 14.83 -20.34
N VAL A 332 24.15 14.35 -21.42
CA VAL A 332 25.61 14.25 -21.62
C VAL A 332 26.02 15.23 -22.71
N TYR A 333 27.06 16.00 -22.46
CA TYR A 333 27.62 16.96 -23.42
C TYR A 333 29.15 16.93 -23.35
N GLU A 334 29.82 17.50 -24.36
CA GLU A 334 31.27 17.65 -24.37
C GLU A 334 31.64 19.02 -23.84
N GLY A 335 32.50 19.05 -22.81
CA GLY A 335 33.07 20.29 -22.29
C GLY A 335 34.09 20.89 -23.26
N GLY A 336 34.51 22.13 -22.99
CA GLY A 336 35.48 22.83 -23.84
C GLY A 336 36.86 22.16 -23.95
N ASP A 337 37.17 21.20 -23.07
CA ASP A 337 38.38 20.38 -23.08
C ASP A 337 38.18 19.01 -23.78
N GLY A 338 37.02 18.78 -24.39
CA GLY A 338 36.65 17.51 -25.04
C GLY A 338 36.23 16.40 -24.08
N ARG A 339 36.15 16.65 -22.77
CA ARG A 339 35.67 15.66 -21.80
C ARG A 339 34.16 15.56 -21.84
N LYS A 340 33.63 14.35 -21.71
CA LYS A 340 32.20 14.14 -21.55
C LYS A 340 31.76 14.50 -20.14
N MET A 341 30.92 15.52 -20.05
CA MET A 341 30.28 16.00 -18.84
C MET A 341 28.83 15.52 -18.80
N LYS A 342 28.25 15.44 -17.61
CA LYS A 342 26.84 15.12 -17.42
C LYS A 342 26.15 16.24 -16.65
N ILE A 343 24.87 16.45 -16.92
CA ILE A 343 23.95 17.13 -16.01
C ILE A 343 22.79 16.21 -15.74
N GLN A 344 22.61 15.95 -14.45
CA GLN A 344 21.41 15.32 -13.94
C GLN A 344 20.67 16.33 -13.06
N ALA A 345 19.41 16.57 -13.38
CA ALA A 345 18.57 17.51 -12.67
C ALA A 345 17.63 16.82 -11.67
N ALA A 346 17.25 17.55 -10.62
CA ALA A 346 16.18 17.21 -9.71
C ALA A 346 15.31 18.45 -9.44
N VAL A 347 14.05 18.21 -9.11
CA VAL A 347 13.07 19.24 -8.77
C VAL A 347 12.53 18.90 -7.38
N CYS A 348 12.37 19.91 -6.53
CA CYS A 348 11.83 19.82 -5.18
C CYS A 348 10.64 20.76 -5.06
N ASP A 349 9.53 20.29 -4.50
CA ASP A 349 8.36 21.12 -4.16
C ASP A 349 7.48 20.36 -3.15
N GLY A 350 6.56 21.07 -2.51
CA GLY A 350 5.67 20.58 -1.47
C GLY A 350 4.20 20.72 -1.83
N ILE A 351 3.38 19.86 -1.24
CA ILE A 351 1.92 19.98 -1.31
C ILE A 351 1.31 19.87 0.09
N THR A 352 0.31 20.70 0.36
CA THR A 352 -0.51 20.68 1.58
C THR A 352 -1.44 19.47 1.61
N ILE A 353 -0.85 18.28 1.71
CA ILE A 353 -1.51 17.04 2.09
C ILE A 353 -0.84 16.52 3.36
N GLY A 354 -1.59 15.84 4.21
CA GLY A 354 -1.05 15.44 5.48
C GLY A 354 -1.96 14.53 6.27
N HIS A 355 -1.50 14.14 7.45
CA HIS A 355 -2.23 13.31 8.41
C HIS A 355 -2.30 13.99 9.77
N PRO A 356 -3.22 13.54 10.66
CA PRO A 356 -3.25 14.01 12.04
C PRO A 356 -1.90 13.79 12.76
N CYS A 357 -1.43 14.81 13.49
CA CYS A 357 -0.20 14.78 14.27
C CYS A 357 -0.39 15.45 15.64
N CYS A 358 0.62 15.31 16.50
CA CYS A 358 0.61 15.90 17.84
C CYS A 358 0.51 17.43 17.78
N ALA A 359 -0.31 18.02 18.66
CA ALA A 359 -0.52 19.46 18.71
C ALA A 359 0.73 20.28 19.12
N VAL A 360 1.79 19.63 19.60
CA VAL A 360 3.09 20.28 19.82
C VAL A 360 3.82 20.44 18.49
N HIS A 361 4.28 21.67 18.20
CA HIS A 361 4.99 22.02 16.96
C HIS A 361 6.19 21.10 16.72
N ASP A 362 6.36 20.67 15.47
CA ASP A 362 7.39 19.72 15.00
C ASP A 362 7.47 18.35 15.70
N CYS A 363 6.45 17.98 16.49
CA CYS A 363 6.42 16.66 17.11
C CYS A 363 6.11 15.55 16.09
N LYS A 364 7.08 14.65 15.88
CA LYS A 364 6.98 13.49 14.98
C LYS A 364 6.44 12.22 15.63
N ALA A 365 6.16 12.25 16.93
CA ALA A 365 5.68 11.07 17.64
C ALA A 365 4.23 10.73 17.21
N PRO A 366 3.93 9.44 16.95
CA PRO A 366 2.60 9.04 16.51
C PRO A 366 1.54 9.33 17.59
N LEU A 367 0.31 9.56 17.12
CA LEU A 367 -0.85 9.62 17.99
C LEU A 367 -1.37 8.21 18.26
N ALA A 368 -1.78 7.93 19.51
CA ALA A 368 -2.41 6.65 19.86
C ALA A 368 -3.73 6.41 19.08
N THR A 369 -4.45 7.48 18.77
CA THR A 369 -5.62 7.46 17.87
C THR A 369 -5.63 8.73 17.03
N HIS A 370 -6.24 8.68 15.85
CA HIS A 370 -6.37 9.87 14.98
C HIS A 370 -7.13 11.03 15.63
N ARG A 371 -7.85 10.80 16.75
CA ARG A 371 -8.58 11.85 17.50
C ARG A 371 -7.80 12.41 18.68
N ALA A 372 -6.64 11.83 19.01
CA ALA A 372 -5.84 12.28 20.14
C ALA A 372 -5.21 13.65 19.82
N ARG A 373 -5.26 14.57 20.79
CA ARG A 373 -4.63 15.89 20.68
C ARG A 373 -3.10 15.82 20.76
N PHE A 374 -2.60 14.95 21.63
CA PHE A 374 -1.18 14.79 21.92
C PHE A 374 -0.77 13.33 21.73
N CYS A 375 0.51 13.13 21.39
CA CYS A 375 1.16 11.82 21.54
C CYS A 375 1.28 11.47 23.04
N ASP A 376 1.57 10.21 23.36
CA ASP A 376 1.62 9.73 24.75
C ASP A 376 2.59 10.53 25.64
N ASN A 377 3.74 10.93 25.08
CA ASN A 377 4.74 11.73 25.80
C ASN A 377 4.19 13.13 26.14
N HIS A 378 3.62 13.82 25.16
CA HIS A 378 3.06 15.16 25.36
C HIS A 378 1.73 15.15 26.11
N LEU A 379 1.00 14.04 26.10
CA LEU A 379 -0.16 13.85 26.95
C LEU A 379 0.23 13.85 28.43
N ARG A 380 1.35 13.21 28.79
CA ARG A 380 1.87 13.23 30.18
C ARG A 380 2.34 14.63 30.60
N GLN A 381 2.91 15.41 29.68
CA GLN A 381 3.47 16.73 29.98
C GLN A 381 2.43 17.86 29.99
N TYR A 382 1.46 17.81 29.06
CA TYR A 382 0.51 18.90 28.79
C TYR A 382 -0.96 18.49 28.94
N GLY A 383 -1.24 17.22 29.26
CA GLY A 383 -2.61 16.70 29.33
C GLY A 383 -3.46 17.30 30.45
N SER A 384 -2.85 17.74 31.55
CA SER A 384 -3.49 18.43 32.68
C SER A 384 -3.48 19.95 32.56
N LYS A 385 -2.69 20.52 31.64
CA LYS A 385 -2.54 21.98 31.50
C LYS A 385 -3.65 22.59 30.64
N CYS A 386 -3.90 23.86 30.85
CA CYS A 386 -4.77 24.68 30.02
C CYS A 386 -4.29 24.65 28.55
N ALA A 387 -5.24 24.59 27.61
CA ALA A 387 -4.97 24.55 26.18
C ALA A 387 -4.36 25.85 25.60
N VAL A 388 -4.30 26.93 26.38
CA VAL A 388 -3.71 28.22 25.99
C VAL A 388 -2.19 28.14 26.10
N ARG A 389 -1.46 28.49 25.03
CA ARG A 389 0.00 28.26 24.88
C ARG A 389 0.84 28.88 26.00
N GLU A 390 0.41 30.03 26.51
CA GLU A 390 1.13 30.81 27.53
C GLU A 390 0.50 30.69 28.93
N CYS A 391 -0.49 29.80 29.09
CA CYS A 391 -1.14 29.55 30.37
C CYS A 391 -0.53 28.32 31.03
N SER A 392 0.02 28.49 32.23
CA SER A 392 0.57 27.40 33.05
C SER A 392 -0.46 26.72 33.95
N ASP A 393 -1.68 27.26 34.04
CA ASP A 393 -2.71 26.75 34.93
C ASP A 393 -3.23 25.37 34.51
N GLU A 394 -3.76 24.62 35.47
CA GLU A 394 -4.43 23.36 35.20
C GLU A 394 -5.80 23.56 34.55
N LYS A 395 -6.16 22.63 33.66
CA LYS A 395 -7.49 22.58 33.08
C LYS A 395 -8.48 22.10 34.14
N GLU A 396 -9.72 22.55 34.02
CA GLU A 396 -10.80 22.04 34.85
C GLU A 396 -11.31 20.68 34.33
N LYS A 397 -11.85 19.85 35.22
CA LYS A 397 -12.43 18.55 34.85
C LYS A 397 -13.58 18.75 33.84
N GLY A 398 -13.56 17.98 32.76
CA GLY A 398 -14.55 18.08 31.68
C GLY A 398 -14.22 19.13 30.61
N PHE A 399 -13.13 19.87 30.78
CA PHE A 399 -12.74 20.95 29.89
C PHE A 399 -11.28 20.86 29.43
N ARG A 400 -10.95 21.62 28.39
CA ARG A 400 -9.60 21.79 27.84
C ARG A 400 -8.89 23.04 28.39
N THR A 401 -9.59 23.98 29.01
CA THR A 401 -9.00 25.19 29.62
C THR A 401 -9.25 25.32 31.12
N CYS A 402 -8.47 26.17 31.78
CA CYS A 402 -8.75 26.70 33.12
C CYS A 402 -9.99 27.63 33.10
N PRO A 403 -10.59 27.95 34.26
CA PRO A 403 -11.76 28.82 34.34
C PRO A 403 -11.58 30.19 33.67
N ALA A 404 -10.41 30.82 33.80
CA ALA A 404 -10.11 32.12 33.20
C ALA A 404 -10.17 32.12 31.65
N HIS A 405 -9.94 30.96 31.04
CA HIS A 405 -9.93 30.79 29.58
C HIS A 405 -11.15 30.00 29.06
N ARG A 406 -12.15 29.73 29.91
CA ARG A 406 -13.37 28.96 29.57
C ARG A 406 -14.12 29.56 28.38
N SER A 407 -14.17 30.88 28.28
CA SER A 407 -14.84 31.60 27.19
C SER A 407 -14.28 31.25 25.81
N LEU A 408 -12.96 31.02 25.70
CA LEU A 408 -12.30 30.60 24.47
C LEU A 408 -12.76 29.20 24.02
N GLU A 409 -12.86 28.27 24.97
CA GLU A 409 -13.33 26.91 24.70
C GLU A 409 -14.81 26.90 24.31
N ALA A 410 -15.65 27.65 25.02
CA ALA A 410 -17.06 27.79 24.70
C ALA A 410 -17.28 28.41 23.30
N ALA A 411 -16.50 29.43 22.94
CA ALA A 411 -16.53 30.05 21.62
C ALA A 411 -16.05 29.11 20.51
N TYR A 412 -15.07 28.23 20.80
CA TYR A 412 -14.61 27.21 19.86
C TYR A 412 -15.73 26.20 19.54
N PHE A 413 -16.39 25.66 20.57
CA PHE A 413 -17.43 24.64 20.38
C PHE A 413 -18.79 25.20 19.95
N SER A 414 -19.07 26.50 20.13
CA SER A 414 -20.31 27.13 19.65
C SER A 414 -20.34 27.38 18.13
N LYS A 415 -19.16 27.44 17.47
CA LYS A 415 -19.02 27.64 16.01
C LYS A 415 -19.45 26.44 15.16
N ASN A 416 -19.84 25.31 15.75
CA ASN A 416 -20.37 24.15 15.02
C ASN A 416 -21.82 24.31 14.53
N THR A 417 -22.40 25.52 14.57
CA THR A 417 -23.66 25.83 13.88
C THR A 417 -23.35 26.26 12.42
N SER A 418 -23.56 25.33 11.50
CA SER A 418 -23.27 25.31 10.05
C SER A 418 -23.58 26.56 9.21
N VAL A 419 -24.29 27.56 9.74
CA VAL A 419 -24.84 28.69 8.97
C VAL A 419 -23.80 29.77 8.63
N SER A 420 -22.86 30.05 9.53
CA SER A 420 -21.86 31.12 9.32
C SER A 420 -20.80 30.72 8.28
N GLN A 421 -20.42 29.44 8.27
CA GLN A 421 -19.50 28.86 7.28
C GLN A 421 -20.14 28.80 5.87
N LEU A 422 -21.43 28.47 5.77
CA LEU A 422 -22.15 28.46 4.48
C LEU A 422 -22.29 29.87 3.89
N ARG A 423 -22.46 30.91 4.71
CA ARG A 423 -22.52 32.31 4.25
C ARG A 423 -21.21 32.80 3.66
N LYS A 424 -20.06 32.45 4.27
CA LYS A 424 -18.73 32.79 3.72
C LYS A 424 -18.46 32.07 2.39
N ARG A 425 -18.87 30.81 2.25
CA ARG A 425 -18.76 30.05 1.00
C ARG A 425 -19.62 30.64 -0.13
N LEU A 426 -20.86 31.03 0.18
CA LEU A 426 -21.75 31.68 -0.79
C LEU A 426 -21.19 33.04 -1.27
N GLN A 427 -20.53 33.79 -0.38
CA GLN A 427 -19.95 35.09 -0.72
C GLN A 427 -18.72 34.95 -1.65
N ARG A 428 -17.94 33.87 -1.54
CA ARG A 428 -16.81 33.58 -2.45
C ARG A 428 -17.27 33.01 -3.80
N ALA A 429 -18.27 32.12 -3.80
CA ALA A 429 -18.81 31.56 -5.04
C ALA A 429 -19.46 32.63 -5.95
N ARG A 430 -19.97 33.72 -5.38
CA ARG A 430 -20.53 34.86 -6.14
C ARG A 430 -19.47 35.75 -6.79
N SER A 431 -18.21 35.67 -6.37
CA SER A 431 -17.11 36.45 -6.95
C SER A 431 -16.35 35.71 -8.05
N HIS A 432 -16.64 34.41 -8.28
CA HIS A 432 -15.86 33.51 -9.15
C HIS A 432 -16.61 33.00 -10.40
N TYR A 433 -17.64 33.70 -10.89
CA TYR A 433 -18.20 33.42 -12.22
C TYR A 433 -17.33 34.08 -13.30
N GLY A 434 -16.17 33.46 -13.54
CA GLY A 434 -15.25 33.73 -14.64
C GLY A 434 -14.24 32.59 -14.70
N PHE A 435 -14.37 31.72 -15.70
CA PHE A 435 -13.45 30.60 -15.92
C PHE A 435 -12.01 31.12 -16.13
N SER A 436 -11.12 30.95 -15.15
CA SER A 436 -9.67 30.87 -15.37
C SER A 436 -8.98 30.10 -14.24
N HIS A 437 -7.88 29.46 -14.64
CA HIS A 437 -6.94 28.68 -13.84
C HIS A 437 -6.48 29.31 -12.53
N GLY A 438 -6.19 28.42 -11.57
CA GLY A 438 -5.07 28.56 -10.65
C GLY A 438 -5.24 29.63 -9.58
N GLU A 439 -6.08 29.38 -8.58
CA GLU A 439 -5.89 29.96 -7.25
C GLU A 439 -6.09 28.90 -6.18
N GLU A 440 -5.12 28.89 -5.26
CA GLU A 440 -5.01 28.08 -4.07
C GLU A 440 -6.36 27.96 -3.36
N SER A 441 -6.85 26.74 -3.21
CA SER A 441 -7.90 26.45 -2.22
C SER A 441 -7.26 26.42 -0.84
N ASP A 442 -6.85 27.58 -0.35
CA ASP A 442 -6.73 27.85 1.08
C ASP A 442 -8.14 27.78 1.67
N GLU A 443 -8.52 26.61 2.17
CA GLU A 443 -9.31 26.41 3.39
C GLU A 443 -9.72 24.93 3.54
N ASP A 444 -8.90 24.15 4.25
CA ASP A 444 -9.34 22.92 4.91
C ASP A 444 -8.94 23.05 6.39
N GLU A 445 -9.79 23.74 7.18
CA GLU A 445 -9.65 23.99 8.62
C GLU A 445 -9.62 22.65 9.40
N GLY A 446 -8.45 22.04 9.49
CA GLY A 446 -8.15 20.97 10.42
C GLY A 446 -7.77 21.53 11.79
N GLU A 447 -8.76 21.82 12.63
CA GLU A 447 -8.66 21.94 14.10
C GLU A 447 -7.63 22.94 14.71
N GLU A 448 -6.96 23.77 13.92
CA GLU A 448 -6.20 24.92 14.41
C GLU A 448 -7.05 26.19 14.34
N VAL A 449 -8.10 26.27 15.16
CA VAL A 449 -8.72 27.59 15.40
C VAL A 449 -7.85 28.29 16.41
N ILE A 450 -6.96 29.15 15.91
CA ILE A 450 -6.46 30.28 16.71
C ILE A 450 -7.70 31.10 17.05
N VAL A 451 -8.28 30.91 18.23
CA VAL A 451 -9.33 31.79 18.72
C VAL A 451 -8.66 33.09 19.14
N GLU A 452 -8.55 34.03 18.18
CA GLU A 452 -8.22 35.42 18.48
C GLU A 452 -9.41 36.02 19.24
N ALA A 453 -9.38 35.98 20.57
CA ALA A 453 -10.30 36.76 21.38
C ALA A 453 -9.58 37.97 21.95
N ILE A 454 -10.14 39.15 21.71
CA ILE A 454 -9.85 40.35 22.50
C ILE A 454 -10.55 40.11 23.84
N LEU A 455 -9.81 39.86 24.92
CA LEU A 455 -10.39 39.90 26.25
C LEU A 455 -10.83 41.35 26.51
N PRO A 456 -12.10 41.63 26.82
CA PRO A 456 -12.48 42.95 27.30
C PRO A 456 -11.77 43.18 28.62
N ASN A 457 -11.03 44.29 28.73
CA ASN A 457 -10.48 44.75 30.00
C ASN A 457 -11.62 44.84 31.01
N THR A 458 -11.65 43.96 32.01
CA THR A 458 -12.49 44.14 33.19
C THR A 458 -11.81 45.18 34.08
N GLY A 459 -11.97 46.44 33.72
CA GLY A 459 -11.60 47.61 34.51
C GLY A 459 -12.58 48.75 34.17
N PRO A 460 -13.04 49.53 35.17
CA PRO A 460 -14.07 50.54 34.95
C PRO A 460 -13.54 51.64 34.00
N ASP A 461 -14.42 52.09 33.11
CA ASP A 461 -14.18 53.12 32.09
C ASP A 461 -13.19 54.20 32.52
N CYS A 462 -12.04 54.25 31.85
CA CYS A 462 -11.25 55.45 31.73
C CYS A 462 -10.81 55.63 30.27
N ASP A 463 -11.15 56.78 29.70
CA ASP A 463 -10.74 57.22 28.37
C ASP A 463 -9.22 57.27 28.27
N GLY A 464 -8.63 56.20 27.73
CA GLY A 464 -7.20 56.13 27.45
C GLY A 464 -6.87 54.83 26.74
N LYS A 465 -6.50 54.91 25.45
CA LYS A 465 -5.87 53.78 24.74
C LYS A 465 -4.63 53.37 25.53
N SER A 466 -4.64 52.19 26.15
CA SER A 466 -3.46 51.63 26.82
C SER A 466 -2.33 51.41 25.81
N SER A 467 -1.11 51.76 26.20
CA SER A 467 0.13 51.62 25.42
C SER A 467 0.61 50.16 25.27
N GLU A 468 -0.12 49.20 25.82
CA GLU A 468 0.09 47.77 25.59
C GLU A 468 -0.93 47.28 24.56
N GLY A 469 -0.47 47.02 23.33
CA GLY A 469 -1.32 46.55 22.24
C GLY A 469 -2.05 45.23 22.56
N ASN A 470 -3.19 45.01 21.92
CA ASN A 470 -4.03 43.81 22.06
C ASN A 470 -3.19 42.51 22.06
N LYS A 471 -3.07 41.84 23.21
CA LYS A 471 -2.39 40.54 23.32
C LYS A 471 -3.21 39.46 22.60
N LYS A 472 -2.66 38.90 21.52
CA LYS A 472 -3.24 37.76 20.81
C LYS A 472 -3.02 36.46 21.59
N VAL A 473 -4.06 35.95 22.22
CA VAL A 473 -4.00 34.65 22.94
C VAL A 473 -4.12 33.51 21.93
N LYS A 474 -3.17 32.56 21.95
CA LYS A 474 -3.19 31.34 21.11
C LYS A 474 -3.58 30.12 21.94
N ALA A 475 -4.58 29.37 21.49
CA ALA A 475 -5.05 28.15 22.16
C ALA A 475 -5.10 26.96 21.19
N TYR A 476 -4.75 25.76 21.67
CA TYR A 476 -4.80 24.51 20.91
C TYR A 476 -5.90 23.60 21.44
N PHE A 477 -7.09 23.78 20.90
CA PHE A 477 -8.23 22.96 21.28
C PHE A 477 -8.13 21.56 20.67
N GLY A 478 -7.83 21.42 19.38
CA GLY A 478 -7.76 20.13 18.70
C GLY A 478 -6.33 19.63 18.43
N ARG A 479 -6.25 18.54 17.65
CA ARG A 479 -4.97 18.00 17.14
C ARG A 479 -4.44 18.88 16.01
N ARG A 480 -3.15 18.75 15.69
CA ARG A 480 -2.58 19.35 14.49
C ARG A 480 -2.65 18.39 13.32
N ARG A 481 -2.35 18.92 12.13
CA ARG A 481 -2.03 18.14 10.95
C ARG A 481 -0.60 18.43 10.55
N THR A 482 0.03 17.49 9.86
CA THR A 482 1.31 17.76 9.20
C THR A 482 1.14 18.92 8.22
N HIS A 483 2.20 19.72 8.07
CA HIS A 483 2.19 20.94 7.29
C HIS A 483 2.06 20.62 5.79
N ASN A 484 2.99 19.84 5.26
CA ASN A 484 3.02 19.45 3.85
C ASN A 484 3.77 18.13 3.65
N GLU A 485 3.55 17.50 2.51
CA GLU A 485 4.44 16.47 1.96
C GLU A 485 5.39 17.14 0.96
N GLN A 486 6.69 16.97 1.16
CA GLN A 486 7.71 17.40 0.21
C GLN A 486 8.08 16.23 -0.69
N ILE A 487 8.25 16.48 -1.98
CA ILE A 487 8.76 15.50 -2.94
C ILE A 487 10.02 16.02 -3.65
N ILE A 488 10.91 15.09 -3.96
CA ILE A 488 12.02 15.33 -4.90
C ILE A 488 11.85 14.36 -6.06
N MET A 489 11.91 14.88 -7.29
CA MET A 489 11.71 14.09 -8.50
C MET A 489 12.65 14.50 -9.63
N ARG A 490 12.76 13.63 -10.64
CA ARG A 490 13.40 13.96 -11.91
C ARG A 490 12.44 14.81 -12.77
N PRO A 491 12.95 15.75 -13.60
CA PRO A 491 12.13 16.54 -14.52
C PRO A 491 11.25 15.72 -15.49
N CYS A 492 11.60 14.44 -15.70
CA CYS A 492 10.84 13.50 -16.53
C CYS A 492 9.56 12.94 -15.87
N GLY A 493 9.26 13.29 -14.61
CA GLY A 493 8.07 12.81 -13.90
C GLY A 493 8.32 11.70 -12.87
N VAL A 494 9.54 11.19 -12.75
CA VAL A 494 9.87 10.08 -11.83
C VAL A 494 10.23 10.61 -10.44
N ILE A 495 9.44 10.22 -9.43
CA ILE A 495 9.62 10.65 -8.03
C ILE A 495 10.75 9.83 -7.39
N LEU A 496 11.74 10.49 -6.81
CA LEU A 496 12.91 9.86 -6.20
C LEU A 496 12.75 9.67 -4.70
N SER A 497 12.14 10.64 -4.02
CA SER A 497 11.95 10.60 -2.57
C SER A 497 10.80 11.50 -2.14
N ARG A 498 10.29 11.26 -0.94
CA ARG A 498 9.32 12.13 -0.26
C ARG A 498 9.63 12.25 1.23
N ALA A 499 9.13 13.31 1.85
CA ALA A 499 9.18 13.49 3.30
C ALA A 499 7.98 14.28 3.83
N THR A 500 7.51 13.90 5.01
CA THR A 500 6.46 14.61 5.74
C THR A 500 7.04 15.73 6.61
N PHE A 501 6.55 16.95 6.44
CA PHE A 501 6.93 18.11 7.23
C PHE A 501 5.83 18.42 8.25
N PHE A 502 6.18 18.61 9.52
CA PHE A 502 5.21 18.63 10.62
C PHE A 502 4.72 20.02 10.97
N GLY A 503 5.63 20.97 11.27
CA GLY A 503 5.26 22.29 11.76
C GLY A 503 5.51 23.44 10.80
N SER A 504 6.33 23.25 9.76
CA SER A 504 6.64 24.27 8.74
C SER A 504 7.47 23.68 7.62
N GLU A 505 7.41 24.27 6.43
CA GLU A 505 8.39 24.09 5.35
C GLU A 505 9.66 24.92 5.58
N ALA A 506 10.33 24.67 6.71
CA ALA A 506 11.57 25.40 7.03
C ALA A 506 12.70 25.01 6.06
N VAL A 507 13.47 26.01 5.61
CA VAL A 507 14.62 25.81 4.71
C VAL A 507 15.63 24.79 5.25
N SER A 508 15.87 24.79 6.56
CA SER A 508 16.72 23.80 7.22
C SER A 508 16.15 22.37 7.18
N GLY A 509 14.82 22.24 7.16
CA GLY A 509 14.12 20.98 6.94
C GLY A 509 14.28 20.47 5.51
N VAL A 510 14.12 21.35 4.51
CA VAL A 510 14.35 21.04 3.09
C VAL A 510 15.80 20.63 2.85
N HIS A 511 16.76 21.35 3.41
CA HIS A 511 18.18 20.99 3.31
C HIS A 511 18.46 19.59 3.89
N LYS A 512 17.92 19.26 5.08
CA LYS A 512 18.03 17.90 5.65
C LYS A 512 17.40 16.83 4.77
N PHE A 513 16.23 17.13 4.18
CA PHE A 513 15.56 16.21 3.27
C PHE A 513 16.36 15.96 1.98
N MET A 514 16.98 17.01 1.41
CA MET A 514 17.86 16.86 0.26
C MET A 514 19.08 15.99 0.58
N LYS A 515 19.72 16.16 1.76
CA LYS A 515 20.83 15.29 2.18
C LYS A 515 20.40 13.84 2.39
N ALA A 516 19.22 13.62 2.95
CA ALA A 516 18.67 12.27 3.09
C ALA A 516 18.40 11.63 1.71
N THR A 517 17.95 12.42 0.74
CA THR A 517 17.69 11.97 -0.63
C THR A 517 18.97 11.72 -1.41
N PHE A 518 19.99 12.55 -1.25
CA PHE A 518 21.28 12.47 -1.94
C PHE A 518 22.41 12.31 -0.92
N PRO A 519 22.58 11.13 -0.30
CA PRO A 519 23.46 10.98 0.86
C PRO A 519 24.96 11.01 0.49
N THR A 520 25.33 10.79 -0.77
CA THR A 520 26.72 10.79 -1.23
C THR A 520 26.98 11.94 -2.20
N PRO A 521 28.23 12.43 -2.32
CA PRO A 521 28.60 13.39 -3.37
C PRO A 521 28.26 12.89 -4.80
N GLN A 522 28.35 11.59 -5.06
CA GLN A 522 28.05 11.00 -6.37
C GLN A 522 26.55 10.95 -6.67
N SER A 523 25.72 10.89 -5.64
CA SER A 523 24.26 10.90 -5.76
C SER A 523 23.68 12.31 -5.98
N VAL A 524 24.44 13.35 -5.63
CA VAL A 524 24.02 14.74 -5.74
C VAL A 524 23.84 15.13 -7.22
N PRO A 525 22.68 15.69 -7.61
CA PRO A 525 22.45 16.20 -8.95
C PRO A 525 23.28 17.46 -9.21
N GLN A 526 23.65 17.70 -10.46
CA GLN A 526 24.33 18.93 -10.88
C GLN A 526 23.39 20.14 -10.79
N LEU A 527 22.07 19.91 -10.84
CA LEU A 527 21.07 20.96 -10.76
C LEU A 527 19.87 20.56 -9.90
N ILE A 528 19.45 21.47 -9.02
CA ILE A 528 18.24 21.36 -8.21
C ILE A 528 17.37 22.59 -8.43
N ALA A 529 16.12 22.38 -8.87
CA ALA A 529 15.10 23.41 -8.90
C ALA A 529 14.24 23.35 -7.64
N PHE A 530 14.01 24.49 -6.99
CA PHE A 530 13.14 24.63 -5.81
C PHE A 530 12.57 26.05 -5.74
N ASP A 531 11.29 26.19 -5.45
CA ASP A 531 10.60 27.50 -5.43
C ASP A 531 11.25 28.49 -4.46
N ASN A 532 11.71 28.02 -3.30
CA ASN A 532 12.46 28.82 -2.34
C ASN A 532 13.98 28.57 -2.42
N GLY A 533 14.47 28.35 -3.65
CA GLY A 533 15.87 28.04 -3.95
C GLY A 533 16.85 29.10 -3.45
N CYS A 534 16.48 30.40 -3.51
CA CYS A 534 17.36 31.48 -3.06
C CYS A 534 17.62 31.45 -1.55
N GLN A 535 16.59 31.23 -0.72
CA GLN A 535 16.78 31.11 0.73
C GLN A 535 17.50 29.81 1.09
N LEU A 536 17.27 28.74 0.34
CA LEU A 536 18.01 27.49 0.49
C LEU A 536 19.50 27.67 0.21
N HIS A 537 19.86 28.35 -0.88
CA HIS A 537 21.25 28.65 -1.22
C HIS A 537 21.90 29.52 -0.14
N GLN A 538 21.24 30.60 0.31
CA GLN A 538 21.74 31.44 1.40
C GLN A 538 21.97 30.65 2.69
N HIS A 539 21.05 29.74 3.02
CA HIS A 539 21.19 28.89 4.19
C HIS A 539 22.41 27.96 4.06
N GLN A 540 22.60 27.33 2.89
CA GLN A 540 23.73 26.44 2.61
C GLN A 540 25.08 27.19 2.69
N ASP A 541 25.15 28.39 2.11
CA ASP A 541 26.33 29.26 2.21
C ASP A 541 26.63 29.64 3.66
N ALA A 542 25.60 30.04 4.41
CA ALA A 542 25.74 30.50 5.79
C ALA A 542 26.22 29.39 6.75
N ILE A 543 25.80 28.15 6.52
CA ILE A 543 26.25 27.00 7.33
C ILE A 543 27.57 26.39 6.84
N GLY A 544 28.02 26.77 5.64
CA GLY A 544 29.26 26.27 5.03
C GLY A 544 29.26 24.77 4.74
N ASP A 545 28.12 24.19 4.37
CA ASP A 545 28.02 22.75 4.08
C ASP A 545 28.52 22.44 2.66
N PRO A 546 29.64 21.70 2.49
CA PRO A 546 30.22 21.43 1.17
C PRO A 546 29.43 20.38 0.37
N HIS A 547 28.40 19.75 0.95
CA HIS A 547 27.66 18.63 0.34
C HIS A 547 27.05 18.95 -1.03
N PHE A 548 26.60 20.18 -1.24
CA PHE A 548 25.98 20.66 -2.48
C PHE A 548 26.83 21.72 -3.21
N LYS A 549 28.12 21.84 -2.90
CA LYS A 549 28.98 22.91 -3.45
C LYS A 549 29.08 22.90 -4.99
N ASP A 550 28.92 21.73 -5.60
CA ASP A 550 29.01 21.51 -7.05
C ASP A 550 27.60 21.40 -7.69
N THR A 551 26.56 21.88 -6.99
CA THR A 551 25.17 21.85 -7.43
C THR A 551 24.66 23.27 -7.68
N ALA A 552 24.14 23.51 -8.88
CA ALA A 552 23.36 24.70 -9.15
C ALA A 552 21.99 24.59 -8.46
N VAL A 553 21.69 25.53 -7.55
CA VAL A 553 20.35 25.66 -6.94
C VAL A 553 19.61 26.80 -7.63
N VAL A 554 18.57 26.47 -8.38
CA VAL A 554 17.79 27.42 -9.17
C VAL A 554 16.38 27.56 -8.62
N VAL A 555 15.79 28.75 -8.79
CA VAL A 555 14.37 28.95 -8.52
C VAL A 555 13.56 28.44 -9.70
N ASP A 556 12.44 27.77 -9.45
CA ASP A 556 11.53 27.33 -10.52
C ASP A 556 11.12 28.50 -11.44
N VAL A 557 11.06 28.25 -12.74
CA VAL A 557 10.83 29.28 -13.76
C VAL A 557 9.48 30.01 -13.55
N PHE A 558 8.43 29.29 -13.14
CA PHE A 558 7.13 29.90 -12.89
C PHE A 558 7.18 30.77 -11.64
N HIS A 559 7.76 30.27 -10.54
CA HIS A 559 7.91 31.03 -9.29
C HIS A 559 8.81 32.26 -9.44
N PHE A 560 9.93 32.12 -10.17
CA PHE A 560 10.83 33.24 -10.46
C PHE A 560 10.10 34.37 -11.18
N LYS A 561 9.26 34.05 -12.18
CA LYS A 561 8.51 35.05 -12.95
C LYS A 561 7.34 35.66 -12.19
N SER A 562 6.64 34.88 -11.37
CA SER A 562 5.32 35.27 -10.82
C SER A 562 5.34 35.71 -9.36
N LYS A 563 6.35 35.30 -8.57
CA LYS A 563 6.37 35.48 -7.10
C LYS A 563 7.61 36.19 -6.58
N HIS A 564 8.72 36.24 -7.33
CA HIS A 564 9.89 37.02 -6.94
C HIS A 564 9.81 38.47 -7.43
N LYS A 565 10.22 39.40 -6.56
CA LYS A 565 10.36 40.81 -6.95
C LYS A 565 11.62 40.95 -7.81
N GLU A 566 11.55 41.72 -8.90
CA GLU A 566 12.72 42.07 -9.74
C GLU A 566 13.88 42.69 -8.95
N THR A 567 13.59 43.24 -7.75
CA THR A 567 14.58 43.83 -6.84
C THR A 567 15.35 42.81 -5.99
N ASP A 568 15.00 41.52 -6.02
CA ASP A 568 15.73 40.46 -5.31
C ASP A 568 17.05 40.13 -6.03
N LYS A 569 18.05 40.99 -5.78
CA LYS A 569 19.38 40.90 -6.41
C LYS A 569 20.07 39.57 -6.13
N TYR A 570 19.85 38.97 -4.96
CA TYR A 570 20.51 37.71 -4.62
C TYR A 570 19.98 36.59 -5.51
N CYS A 571 18.66 36.46 -5.59
CA CYS A 571 18.02 35.45 -6.45
C CYS A 571 18.42 35.64 -7.93
N ALA A 572 18.43 36.88 -8.43
CA ALA A 572 18.80 37.18 -9.80
C ALA A 572 20.25 36.80 -10.17
N ILE A 573 21.18 36.87 -9.22
CA ILE A 573 22.59 36.57 -9.43
C ILE A 573 22.88 35.07 -9.25
N HIS A 574 22.34 34.45 -8.20
CA HIS A 574 22.78 33.12 -7.77
C HIS A 574 21.82 31.98 -8.16
N CYS A 575 20.54 32.28 -8.37
CA CYS A 575 19.50 31.25 -8.53
C CYS A 575 18.64 31.44 -9.79
N ASN A 576 18.99 32.38 -10.66
CA ASN A 576 18.29 32.61 -11.92
C ASN A 576 18.56 31.46 -12.90
N PRO A 577 17.56 30.69 -13.33
CA PRO A 577 17.76 29.59 -14.27
C PRO A 577 18.44 30.00 -15.58
N ALA A 578 18.21 31.23 -16.05
CA ALA A 578 18.82 31.76 -17.27
C ALA A 578 20.32 32.06 -17.14
N ALA A 579 20.87 32.05 -15.93
CA ALA A 579 22.31 32.23 -15.70
C ALA A 579 23.12 30.94 -15.94
N PHE A 580 22.45 29.81 -16.21
CA PHE A 580 23.06 28.51 -16.44
C PHE A 580 22.82 28.09 -17.89
N ASP A 581 23.84 28.19 -18.75
CA ASP A 581 23.72 27.86 -20.18
C ASP A 581 23.21 26.44 -20.40
N GLU A 582 23.54 25.53 -19.49
CA GLU A 582 23.14 24.14 -19.59
C GLU A 582 21.66 23.88 -19.25
N MET A 583 20.95 24.88 -18.70
CA MET A 583 19.49 24.88 -18.59
C MET A 583 18.80 25.20 -19.92
N MET A 584 19.54 25.65 -20.93
CA MET A 584 19.01 26.07 -22.22
C MET A 584 19.24 25.01 -23.30
N ASP A 585 18.26 24.86 -24.19
CA ASP A 585 18.32 24.11 -25.44
C ASP A 585 17.81 25.00 -26.57
N GLY A 586 18.71 25.83 -27.12
CA GLY A 586 18.32 26.99 -27.92
C GLY A 586 17.48 27.96 -27.08
N ASP A 587 16.30 28.33 -27.58
CA ASP A 587 15.37 29.25 -26.88
C ASP A 587 14.41 28.54 -25.91
N LYS A 588 14.65 27.26 -25.60
CA LYS A 588 13.77 26.44 -24.74
C LYS A 588 14.50 25.98 -23.48
N TRP A 589 13.73 25.79 -22.41
CA TRP A 589 14.23 25.15 -21.21
C TRP A 589 14.50 23.66 -21.47
N ARG A 590 15.70 23.21 -21.12
CA ARG A 590 16.12 21.80 -21.24
C ARG A 590 15.39 20.90 -20.25
N PHE A 591 15.14 21.40 -19.04
CA PHE A 591 14.48 20.66 -17.97
C PHE A 591 13.15 21.29 -17.58
N ASN A 592 12.14 20.46 -17.36
CA ASN A 592 10.86 20.88 -16.80
C ASN A 592 11.01 21.11 -15.28
N THR A 593 11.25 22.36 -14.88
CA THR A 593 11.36 22.72 -13.45
C THR A 593 10.03 22.68 -12.72
N SER A 594 8.91 22.76 -13.44
CA SER A 594 7.55 22.69 -12.85
C SER A 594 7.03 21.24 -12.74
N ALA A 595 7.90 20.24 -12.85
CA ALA A 595 7.52 18.83 -12.79
C ALA A 595 6.86 18.45 -11.46
N CYS A 596 7.34 19.00 -10.34
CA CYS A 596 6.72 18.75 -9.04
C CYS A 596 5.33 19.37 -8.93
N GLU A 597 5.14 20.62 -9.36
CA GLU A 597 3.83 21.28 -9.34
C GLU A 597 2.79 20.49 -10.16
N GLN A 598 3.18 20.02 -11.35
CA GLN A 598 2.34 19.13 -12.17
C GLN A 598 2.04 17.81 -11.44
N CYS A 599 3.03 17.26 -10.74
CA CYS A 599 2.87 16.05 -9.94
C CYS A 599 1.96 16.25 -8.72
N ASN A 600 1.98 17.44 -8.11
CA ASN A 600 1.17 17.83 -6.97
C ASN A 600 -0.33 17.79 -7.30
N SER A 601 -0.71 18.09 -8.55
CA SER A 601 -2.10 17.88 -9.02
C SER A 601 -2.56 16.43 -8.88
N TRP A 602 -1.67 15.45 -9.06
CA TRP A 602 -2.01 14.04 -8.80
C TRP A 602 -1.95 13.70 -7.30
N LEU A 603 -1.03 14.27 -6.52
CA LEU A 603 -1.01 14.02 -5.08
C LEU A 603 -2.26 14.58 -4.37
N SER A 604 -2.78 15.74 -4.81
CA SER A 604 -3.94 16.40 -4.22
C SER A 604 -5.21 15.54 -4.25
N GLY A 605 -5.36 14.67 -5.26
CA GLY A 605 -6.49 13.73 -5.36
C GLY A 605 -6.60 12.78 -4.16
N TYR A 606 -5.51 12.55 -3.41
CA TYR A 606 -5.52 11.70 -2.22
C TYR A 606 -5.99 12.40 -0.94
N GLN A 607 -6.20 13.71 -0.94
CA GLN A 607 -6.50 14.48 0.28
C GLN A 607 -7.68 13.90 1.06
N ALA A 608 -8.77 13.54 0.37
CA ALA A 608 -9.94 12.93 1.01
C ALA A 608 -9.67 11.51 1.55
N VAL A 609 -8.84 10.71 0.85
CA VAL A 609 -8.51 9.34 1.24
C VAL A 609 -7.60 9.31 2.47
N LEU A 610 -6.67 10.25 2.54
CA LEU A 610 -5.61 10.29 3.55
C LEU A 610 -5.96 11.11 4.78
N ARG A 611 -7.03 11.91 4.72
CA ARG A 611 -7.39 12.92 5.72
C ARG A 611 -7.31 12.41 7.16
N ASP A 612 -7.85 11.25 7.48
CA ASP A 612 -7.86 10.69 8.85
C ASP A 612 -7.06 9.39 8.98
N MET A 613 -6.16 9.13 8.04
CA MET A 613 -5.29 7.96 8.09
C MET A 613 -4.23 8.13 9.18
N GLU A 614 -3.94 7.05 9.92
CA GLU A 614 -2.83 7.04 10.89
C GLU A 614 -1.48 7.12 10.16
N MET A 615 -0.50 7.77 10.78
CA MET A 615 0.82 8.10 10.22
C MET A 615 1.51 6.95 9.48
N THR A 616 1.57 5.76 10.07
CA THR A 616 2.26 4.60 9.48
C THR A 616 1.54 4.12 8.22
N ARG A 617 0.21 4.01 8.29
CA ARG A 617 -0.63 3.66 7.14
C ARG A 617 -0.57 4.73 6.05
N PHE A 618 -0.59 6.00 6.43
CA PHE A 618 -0.49 7.16 5.53
C PHE A 618 0.79 7.09 4.72
N ASN A 619 1.92 6.93 5.41
CA ASN A 619 3.24 6.86 4.77
C ASN A 619 3.32 5.66 3.83
N PHE A 620 2.88 4.48 4.30
CA PHE A 620 2.90 3.28 3.48
C PHE A 620 2.06 3.45 2.22
N TYR A 621 0.84 3.99 2.37
CA TYR A 621 -0.10 4.19 1.28
C TYR A 621 0.50 5.09 0.21
N LEU A 622 1.00 6.27 0.58
CA LEU A 622 1.59 7.21 -0.38
C LEU A 622 2.79 6.62 -1.09
N ASP A 623 3.72 6.00 -0.37
CA ASP A 623 4.89 5.37 -0.97
C ASP A 623 4.54 4.26 -1.97
N GLU A 624 3.50 3.48 -1.68
CA GLU A 624 3.00 2.45 -2.60
C GLU A 624 2.35 3.05 -3.85
N MET A 625 1.58 4.13 -3.70
CA MET A 625 1.01 4.84 -4.86
C MET A 625 2.11 5.45 -5.72
N ILE A 626 3.14 6.04 -5.12
CA ILE A 626 4.30 6.61 -5.81
C ILE A 626 5.08 5.53 -6.55
N LYS A 627 5.39 4.41 -5.88
CA LYS A 627 6.10 3.27 -6.50
C LYS A 627 5.39 2.78 -7.75
N ARG A 628 4.07 2.56 -7.67
CA ARG A 628 3.24 2.13 -8.81
C ARG A 628 3.14 3.19 -9.90
N ARG A 629 2.98 4.47 -9.55
CA ARG A 629 3.00 5.57 -10.51
C ARG A 629 4.33 5.65 -11.24
N ASN A 630 5.46 5.52 -10.54
CA ASN A 630 6.78 5.54 -11.14
C ASN A 630 6.96 4.43 -12.17
N ARG A 631 6.53 3.20 -11.87
CA ARG A 631 6.53 2.08 -12.83
C ARG A 631 5.74 2.44 -14.10
N TYR A 632 4.55 3.02 -13.95
CA TYR A 632 3.77 3.52 -15.09
C TYR A 632 4.48 4.64 -15.84
N THR A 633 4.99 5.66 -15.15
CA THR A 633 5.71 6.79 -15.78
C THR A 633 6.91 6.30 -16.59
N ILE A 634 7.71 5.37 -16.05
CA ILE A 634 8.86 4.78 -16.75
C ILE A 634 8.40 4.05 -18.01
N GLN A 635 7.34 3.25 -17.94
CA GLN A 635 6.76 2.60 -19.12
C GLN A 635 6.28 3.62 -20.17
N GLN A 636 5.68 4.73 -19.74
CA GLN A 636 5.28 5.81 -20.65
C GLN A 636 6.49 6.51 -21.29
N LEU A 637 7.58 6.69 -20.56
CA LEU A 637 8.82 7.26 -21.09
C LEU A 637 9.43 6.34 -22.15
N GLU A 638 9.46 5.03 -21.88
CA GLU A 638 9.90 4.02 -22.85
C GLU A 638 9.05 4.02 -24.11
N GLY A 639 7.71 3.99 -23.97
CA GLY A 639 6.77 4.03 -25.09
C GLY A 639 6.87 5.30 -25.94
N LYS A 640 7.35 6.40 -25.35
CA LYS A 640 7.63 7.67 -26.06
C LYS A 640 9.05 7.75 -26.63
N GLY A 641 9.90 6.75 -26.41
CA GLY A 641 11.25 6.68 -26.96
C GLY A 641 12.33 7.42 -26.18
N TYR A 642 12.08 7.82 -24.92
CA TYR A 642 13.03 8.58 -24.09
C TYR A 642 14.11 7.71 -23.39
N LYS A 643 14.20 6.43 -23.76
CA LYS A 643 15.26 5.49 -23.36
C LYS A 643 15.54 5.50 -21.84
N PRO A 644 14.57 5.11 -21.00
CA PRO A 644 14.82 4.99 -19.57
C PRO A 644 15.87 3.91 -19.29
N TRP A 645 16.75 4.18 -18.33
CA TRP A 645 17.77 3.25 -17.84
C TRP A 645 18.07 3.54 -16.36
N GLU A 646 18.83 2.64 -15.73
CA GLU A 646 19.20 2.75 -14.32
C GLU A 646 20.68 3.07 -14.16
N VAL A 647 20.99 4.16 -13.44
CA VAL A 647 22.36 4.46 -13.02
C VAL A 647 22.84 3.34 -12.07
N PRO A 648 23.98 2.70 -12.34
CA PRO A 648 24.47 1.63 -11.48
C PRO A 648 24.60 2.11 -10.03
N ALA A 649 24.02 1.36 -9.09
CA ALA A 649 24.04 1.73 -7.67
C ALA A 649 25.47 1.97 -7.15
N ALA A 650 26.44 1.17 -7.59
CA ALA A 650 27.85 1.34 -7.24
C ALA A 650 28.46 2.69 -7.68
N ALA A 651 27.91 3.32 -8.72
CA ALA A 651 28.35 4.64 -9.16
C ALA A 651 27.82 5.77 -8.26
N LEU A 652 26.66 5.57 -7.63
CA LEU A 652 26.06 6.53 -6.69
C LEU A 652 26.50 6.27 -5.24
N PHE A 653 26.80 5.01 -4.91
CA PHE A 653 27.17 4.55 -3.57
C PHE A 653 28.47 3.73 -3.62
N PRO A 654 29.64 4.38 -3.84
CA PRO A 654 30.92 3.68 -3.95
C PRO A 654 31.29 2.94 -2.66
N THR A 655 32.07 1.85 -2.76
CA THR A 655 32.38 0.91 -1.64
C THR A 655 33.08 1.54 -0.43
N ASP A 656 33.74 2.68 -0.60
CA ASP A 656 34.34 3.46 0.49
C ASP A 656 33.30 4.31 1.24
N TYR A 657 32.08 4.41 0.69
CA TYR A 657 30.89 4.83 1.39
C TYR A 657 30.46 3.70 2.34
N GLY A 658 31.26 3.53 3.38
CA GLY A 658 30.78 2.86 4.57
C GLY A 658 29.57 3.64 5.10
N PHE A 659 28.47 2.94 5.34
CA PHE A 659 28.01 2.96 6.74
C PHE A 659 29.27 2.67 7.55
N ARG A 660 29.89 3.71 8.13
CA ARG A 660 31.29 3.72 8.59
C ARG A 660 31.68 2.38 9.22
N LYS A 661 32.90 1.91 8.93
CA LYS A 661 33.55 0.89 9.75
C LYS A 661 33.41 1.27 11.23
N GLU A 662 33.09 0.25 12.02
CA GLU A 662 32.41 0.29 13.31
C GLU A 662 33.21 0.69 14.58
N PRO A 663 34.46 1.20 14.63
CA PRO A 663 35.09 1.43 15.94
C PRO A 663 34.57 2.67 16.71
N GLU A 664 34.29 3.81 16.06
CA GLU A 664 34.04 5.06 16.79
C GLU A 664 32.64 5.15 17.42
N LEU A 665 31.62 4.52 16.82
CA LEU A 665 30.24 4.57 17.33
C LEU A 665 30.04 3.62 18.54
N ALA A 666 30.80 2.53 18.58
CA ALA A 666 30.78 1.57 19.69
C ALA A 666 31.35 2.17 20.98
N GLU A 667 32.26 3.15 20.87
CA GLU A 667 32.82 3.89 22.00
C GLU A 667 31.96 5.08 22.44
N GLN A 668 31.21 5.71 21.52
CA GLN A 668 30.41 6.91 21.81
C GLN A 668 28.98 6.60 22.29
N ASP A 669 28.32 5.57 21.76
CA ASP A 669 26.96 5.19 22.16
C ASP A 669 26.69 3.68 21.92
N PRO A 670 27.02 2.82 22.91
CA PRO A 670 26.88 1.36 22.80
C PRO A 670 25.43 0.89 22.63
N VAL A 671 24.44 1.70 23.05
CA VAL A 671 23.02 1.36 23.01
C VAL A 671 22.47 1.62 21.60
N LEU A 672 22.78 2.79 21.03
CA LEU A 672 22.45 3.11 19.64
C LEU A 672 23.16 2.16 18.66
N TYR A 673 24.41 1.80 18.95
CA TYR A 673 25.17 0.82 18.19
C TYR A 673 24.48 -0.56 18.17
N HIS A 674 24.01 -1.05 19.32
CA HIS A 674 23.27 -2.30 19.41
C HIS A 674 21.85 -2.26 18.79
N GLU A 675 21.19 -1.09 18.79
CA GLU A 675 19.91 -0.90 18.07
C GLU A 675 20.10 -0.88 16.55
N ILE A 676 21.14 -0.22 16.04
CA ILE A 676 21.47 -0.18 14.60
C ILE A 676 21.82 -1.57 14.07
N LEU A 677 22.55 -2.39 14.85
CA LEU A 677 22.89 -3.76 14.47
C LEU A 677 21.66 -4.69 14.45
N ARG A 678 20.63 -4.43 15.26
CA ARG A 678 19.36 -5.18 15.21
C ARG A 678 18.47 -4.80 14.02
N LEU A 679 18.74 -3.68 13.36
CA LEU A 679 17.90 -3.09 12.31
C LEU A 679 18.49 -3.19 10.89
N ARG A 680 19.61 -3.90 10.67
CA ARG A 680 20.18 -4.08 9.32
C ARG A 680 19.27 -4.95 8.43
N PRO A 681 18.81 -4.44 7.26
CA PRO A 681 18.36 -5.30 6.17
C PRO A 681 19.60 -5.96 5.51
N LEU A 682 19.56 -7.28 5.33
CA LEU A 682 20.57 -8.14 4.67
C LEU A 682 20.89 -7.79 3.19
N ARG A 683 20.55 -6.59 2.70
CA ARG A 683 20.43 -6.28 1.27
C ARG A 683 21.74 -6.08 0.51
N TRP A 684 22.91 -6.00 1.15
CA TRP A 684 24.16 -5.66 0.44
C TRP A 684 25.33 -6.63 0.64
N SER A 685 25.31 -7.51 1.65
CA SER A 685 26.31 -8.56 1.80
C SER A 685 25.99 -9.82 0.97
N MET A 686 24.71 -10.12 0.71
CA MET A 686 24.31 -11.29 -0.08
C MET A 686 24.48 -11.10 -1.59
N GLY A 687 24.33 -9.89 -2.12
CA GLY A 687 24.53 -9.60 -3.55
C GLY A 687 25.98 -9.83 -4.01
N LEU A 688 26.94 -9.43 -3.18
CA LEU A 688 28.37 -9.68 -3.43
C LEU A 688 28.75 -11.16 -3.24
N ALA A 689 28.16 -11.86 -2.27
CA ALA A 689 28.41 -13.29 -2.06
C ALA A 689 27.80 -14.18 -3.16
N LEU A 690 26.66 -13.81 -3.75
CA LEU A 690 26.08 -14.51 -4.90
C LEU A 690 26.88 -14.23 -6.18
N LEU A 691 27.35 -13.01 -6.40
CA LEU A 691 28.18 -12.67 -7.56
C LEU A 691 29.56 -13.33 -7.50
N SER A 692 30.18 -13.44 -6.32
CA SER A 692 31.43 -14.20 -6.16
C SER A 692 31.20 -15.70 -6.39
N ARG A 693 30.12 -16.29 -5.87
CA ARG A 693 29.82 -17.71 -6.08
C ARG A 693 29.42 -18.05 -7.52
N MET A 694 28.77 -17.12 -8.25
CA MET A 694 28.49 -17.30 -9.68
C MET A 694 29.75 -17.14 -10.53
N SER A 695 30.65 -16.23 -10.18
CA SER A 695 32.00 -16.13 -10.78
C SER A 695 32.78 -17.43 -10.61
N ASP A 696 32.80 -17.99 -9.40
CA ASP A 696 33.51 -19.24 -9.10
C ASP A 696 32.87 -20.46 -9.79
N PHE A 697 31.54 -20.47 -9.96
CA PHE A 697 30.82 -21.54 -10.66
C PHE A 697 31.01 -21.48 -12.19
N VAL A 698 31.09 -20.28 -12.77
CA VAL A 698 31.39 -20.09 -14.20
C VAL A 698 32.85 -20.41 -14.50
N ALA A 699 33.78 -20.13 -13.58
CA ALA A 699 35.18 -20.53 -13.71
C ALA A 699 35.39 -22.06 -13.64
N GLN A 700 34.52 -22.79 -12.95
CA GLN A 700 34.57 -24.27 -12.85
C GLN A 700 33.90 -25.00 -14.04
N LEU A 701 33.13 -24.29 -14.88
CA LEU A 701 32.46 -24.86 -16.06
C LEU A 701 33.17 -24.53 -17.39
N ALA A 702 34.29 -23.81 -17.35
CA ALA A 702 35.14 -23.63 -18.51
C ALA A 702 35.89 -24.95 -18.81
N LEU A 703 35.32 -25.76 -19.69
CA LEU A 703 36.04 -26.85 -20.35
C LEU A 703 37.22 -26.27 -21.14
N PRO A 704 38.42 -26.86 -21.08
CA PRO A 704 39.52 -26.42 -21.92
C PRO A 704 39.17 -26.67 -23.39
N ALA A 705 39.44 -25.67 -24.23
CA ALA A 705 39.32 -25.79 -25.66
C ALA A 705 40.42 -26.72 -26.18
N ASP A 706 40.00 -27.87 -26.70
CA ASP A 706 40.62 -28.64 -27.79
C ASP A 706 39.52 -29.40 -28.55
#